data_AF-J4UF02-F1
#
_entry.id   AF-J4UF02-F1
#
_cell.length_a   1.000
_cell.length_b   1.000
_cell.length_c   1.000
_cell.angle_alpha   90.00
_cell.angle_beta   90.00
_cell.angle_gamma   90.00
#
_symmetry.space_group_name_H-M   'P 1'
#
loop_
_entity.id
_entity.type
_entity.pdbx_description
1 polymer ?
#
loop_
_entity_poly.entity_id
_entity_poly.type
_entity_poly.pdbx_seq_one_letter_code
_entity_poly.pdbx_strand_id
1 'polypeptide(L)'
;MSQSSDFEATNSVSPSPFILGPLTPASSTPEPSTPAEARAGRREEDRLFRHFRGYTWSQRSRNTKSWVWEYGFDIEKGSDRRWVCRVCIERNRPKPGNVISIGTQNAERHLWDHHKILDPSGKRSAPVSRKKPSMGYQTITTAFNLNPSVPREQAIASHIVKNFDKNVFQRLVVEWIVEGNLSFREPENKRLRDIFEYLNPLVASADAHISHDTVRKRAIAEFEKHKEKVIEILKNAPGLIHISFDGWRSRNKHSLYGVACFFRDEDGKACKLILGVPELTVRHFGANIGHEIIEMLESYEIPDEKNGYFTLDNAPNNDTAMDTIGERFTFCGRGRRGRCFGHVINLVVKAILFGKDADAFESCSREGDVSDTTEHELWRRKGPVGKLHNLVVAIHRSDVLTTLLRSIQRLEFDESEDPRVRIRKPLDVVVDNETRWLSQLYMIRRALRLRPYLETLVLKHKQAWEKDNPLKRSKRLRTSAVMPSICREENKLDDKDWAVLEAFGNILQSFEDAVKALEGDGIQRRRKQGHFESYGNVWDVVVGYEFLLAELEKAKAKVLQYPEPEHFKVNINLAWKKLDEYYNKLDETAIYYTSLALHPAYRWGYFETVWSGRPAWVAKAKDIVQSVWDKEYMTLDISLGDEPAAKRPRTQYYSPFERYKDEARIHRCEEERDADKAEDEYARWQLDLLPTDSDIRDPREYWHAQRFKYPRLSRMAMDFMTVQAMSAECERLFSAAGRMVTPLRSQLEASTIAICQVLRSWLQAGIVEEVDPILLKKADETVTRQPVDENAAGEWLRDLPMQMREEETGWE
;
A
#
# COMPACT_ATOMS: atom_id res chain seq x y z
N MET A 1 37.96 28.21 -22.71
CA MET A 1 38.20 29.41 -23.57
C MET A 1 37.10 29.42 -24.63
N SER A 2 36.42 30.51 -24.97
CA SER A 2 36.37 31.87 -24.35
C SER A 2 35.36 32.78 -25.09
N GLN A 3 34.57 33.57 -24.34
CA GLN A 3 33.96 34.86 -24.76
C GLN A 3 32.90 34.85 -25.90
N SER A 4 32.03 35.86 -26.12
CA SER A 4 31.33 36.84 -25.24
C SER A 4 30.31 37.70 -26.05
N SER A 5 29.36 38.38 -25.39
CA SER A 5 28.83 39.76 -25.67
C SER A 5 28.21 40.18 -27.04
N ASP A 6 27.40 41.25 -27.22
CA ASP A 6 26.34 41.98 -26.45
C ASP A 6 25.84 43.23 -27.29
N PHE A 7 24.63 43.78 -27.02
CA PHE A 7 24.24 45.23 -27.08
C PHE A 7 24.19 46.02 -28.45
N GLU A 8 23.51 47.18 -28.72
CA GLU A 8 22.46 48.05 -28.07
C GLU A 8 21.79 49.12 -29.03
N ALA A 9 20.79 49.91 -28.55
CA ALA A 9 20.43 51.34 -28.88
C ALA A 9 19.67 51.75 -30.20
N THR A 10 19.01 52.93 -30.44
CA THR A 10 18.28 54.03 -29.69
C THR A 10 17.46 55.00 -30.67
N ASN A 11 16.67 55.99 -30.15
CA ASN A 11 16.21 57.32 -30.74
C ASN A 11 14.99 57.43 -31.73
N SER A 12 14.24 58.56 -31.94
CA SER A 12 13.85 59.77 -31.13
C SER A 12 12.82 60.79 -31.78
N VAL A 13 11.66 61.09 -31.14
CA VAL A 13 10.98 62.41 -30.80
C VAL A 13 10.55 63.56 -31.83
N SER A 14 9.25 63.99 -31.80
CA SER A 14 8.60 65.36 -32.05
C SER A 14 8.33 65.97 -33.48
N PRO A 15 7.53 67.09 -33.71
CA PRO A 15 6.16 67.50 -33.22
C PRO A 15 5.21 68.38 -34.16
N SER A 16 3.87 68.47 -33.86
CA SER A 16 2.86 69.59 -34.12
C SER A 16 2.47 70.05 -35.58
N PRO A 17 1.43 70.92 -35.89
CA PRO A 17 0.59 71.87 -35.08
C PRO A 17 -0.99 71.91 -35.35
N PHE A 18 -1.66 73.08 -35.22
CA PHE A 18 -3.13 73.38 -34.99
C PHE A 18 -3.94 74.04 -36.17
N ILE A 19 -5.29 74.13 -36.08
CA ILE A 19 -6.19 75.32 -36.42
C ILE A 19 -7.70 75.11 -36.06
N LEU A 20 -8.56 76.17 -36.06
CA LEU A 20 -9.95 76.22 -35.50
C LEU A 20 -11.10 76.62 -36.49
N GLY A 21 -12.34 76.19 -36.17
CA GLY A 21 -13.61 76.99 -36.18
C GLY A 21 -14.51 76.99 -37.44
N PRO A 22 -15.77 77.52 -37.40
CA PRO A 22 -16.61 78.01 -36.28
C PRO A 22 -18.03 77.37 -36.20
N LEU A 23 -19.02 78.01 -35.54
CA LEU A 23 -20.45 77.59 -35.38
C LEU A 23 -21.42 78.51 -36.18
N THR A 24 -22.77 78.55 -36.15
CA THR A 24 -23.91 78.13 -35.27
C THR A 24 -25.23 78.29 -36.11
N PRO A 25 -26.53 78.15 -35.66
CA PRO A 25 -27.16 77.58 -34.44
C PRO A 25 -28.31 76.56 -34.76
N ALA A 26 -29.32 76.38 -33.89
CA ALA A 26 -30.32 75.29 -33.91
C ALA A 26 -31.81 75.74 -33.79
N SER A 27 -32.76 74.79 -33.84
CA SER A 27 -34.21 74.96 -33.57
C SER A 27 -34.70 74.14 -32.36
N SER A 28 -35.94 74.37 -31.90
CA SER A 28 -36.38 74.13 -30.51
C SER A 28 -37.61 73.21 -30.33
N THR A 29 -37.86 72.81 -29.08
CA THR A 29 -39.05 72.07 -28.61
C THR A 29 -39.77 72.82 -27.47
N PRO A 30 -41.09 72.58 -27.22
CA PRO A 30 -41.98 73.56 -26.55
C PRO A 30 -41.88 73.68 -25.02
N GLU A 31 -42.59 74.68 -24.47
CA GLU A 31 -42.73 74.97 -23.03
C GLU A 31 -44.04 74.39 -22.43
N PRO A 32 -44.10 74.12 -21.10
CA PRO A 32 -45.30 73.59 -20.43
C PRO A 32 -46.35 74.66 -20.12
N SER A 33 -47.63 74.28 -20.15
CA SER A 33 -48.77 75.21 -20.24
C SER A 33 -49.47 75.58 -18.92
N THR A 34 -49.16 74.95 -17.78
CA THR A 34 -49.74 75.33 -16.47
C THR A 34 -48.72 75.55 -15.33
N PRO A 35 -49.06 76.41 -14.32
CA PRO A 35 -48.22 76.58 -13.12
C PRO A 35 -48.05 75.30 -12.27
N ALA A 36 -48.94 74.31 -12.43
CA ALA A 36 -48.83 73.02 -11.76
C ALA A 36 -47.75 72.14 -12.41
N GLU A 37 -47.76 72.03 -13.75
CA GLU A 37 -46.74 71.30 -14.51
C GLU A 37 -45.36 71.94 -14.34
N ALA A 38 -45.29 73.29 -14.37
CA ALA A 38 -44.06 74.05 -14.10
C ALA A 38 -43.53 73.93 -12.65
N ARG A 39 -44.31 73.32 -11.73
CA ARG A 39 -43.89 72.88 -10.39
C ARG A 39 -43.59 71.38 -10.31
N ALA A 40 -44.23 70.55 -11.14
CA ALA A 40 -43.96 69.12 -11.24
C ALA A 40 -42.59 68.85 -11.88
N GLY A 41 -42.32 69.40 -13.07
CA GLY A 41 -41.06 69.20 -13.78
C GLY A 41 -39.83 69.62 -12.96
N ARG A 42 -39.91 70.77 -12.27
CA ARG A 42 -38.84 71.20 -11.35
C ARG A 42 -38.58 70.23 -10.20
N ARG A 43 -39.62 69.57 -9.66
CA ARG A 43 -39.45 68.54 -8.62
C ARG A 43 -38.82 67.24 -9.14
N GLU A 44 -38.96 66.93 -10.42
CA GLU A 44 -38.29 65.79 -11.05
C GLU A 44 -36.83 66.10 -11.39
N GLU A 45 -36.57 67.31 -11.88
CA GLU A 45 -35.22 67.83 -12.12
C GLU A 45 -34.40 67.90 -10.80
N ASP A 46 -34.99 68.44 -9.73
CA ASP A 46 -34.43 68.44 -8.36
C ASP A 46 -34.13 67.03 -7.82
N ARG A 47 -34.85 66.00 -8.28
CA ARG A 47 -34.62 64.60 -7.90
C ARG A 47 -33.55 63.95 -8.77
N LEU A 48 -33.51 64.28 -10.07
CA LEU A 48 -32.51 63.79 -11.02
C LEU A 48 -31.09 64.21 -10.58
N PHE A 49 -30.84 65.52 -10.49
CA PHE A 49 -29.49 66.02 -10.17
C PHE A 49 -29.09 65.84 -8.69
N ARG A 50 -30.04 65.54 -7.80
CA ARG A 50 -29.75 65.06 -6.44
C ARG A 50 -29.13 63.67 -6.39
N HIS A 51 -29.55 62.77 -7.29
CA HIS A 51 -28.93 61.45 -7.46
C HIS A 51 -27.65 61.52 -8.32
N PHE A 52 -27.63 62.38 -9.34
CA PHE A 52 -26.52 62.53 -10.30
C PHE A 52 -25.82 63.88 -10.15
N ARG A 53 -25.18 64.10 -8.99
CA ARG A 53 -24.58 65.41 -8.65
C ARG A 53 -23.45 65.83 -9.61
N GLY A 54 -23.58 67.04 -10.13
CA GLY A 54 -22.63 67.64 -11.08
C GLY A 54 -22.67 67.04 -12.48
N TYR A 55 -23.77 66.36 -12.85
CA TYR A 55 -24.18 66.20 -14.24
C TYR A 55 -25.07 67.38 -14.66
N THR A 56 -25.18 67.63 -15.96
CA THR A 56 -26.15 68.55 -16.57
C THR A 56 -26.97 67.84 -17.65
N TRP A 57 -28.01 68.48 -18.17
CA TRP A 57 -28.68 68.02 -19.38
C TRP A 57 -27.70 67.93 -20.56
N SER A 58 -27.83 66.89 -21.38
CA SER A 58 -26.99 66.73 -22.57
C SER A 58 -27.35 67.73 -23.67
N GLN A 59 -26.35 68.22 -24.40
CA GLN A 59 -26.55 69.06 -25.59
C GLN A 59 -27.40 68.37 -26.69
N ARG A 60 -27.52 67.04 -26.68
CA ARG A 60 -28.34 66.26 -27.63
C ARG A 60 -29.75 65.92 -27.12
N SER A 61 -30.11 66.33 -25.90
CA SER A 61 -31.42 66.03 -25.27
C SER A 61 -32.63 66.34 -26.17
N ARG A 62 -32.58 67.44 -26.93
CA ARG A 62 -33.64 67.85 -27.88
C ARG A 62 -33.66 67.10 -29.24
N ASN A 63 -32.72 66.19 -29.50
CA ASN A 63 -32.50 65.65 -30.86
C ASN A 63 -32.20 64.13 -30.88
N THR A 64 -32.80 63.37 -29.97
CA THR A 64 -32.71 61.89 -29.93
C THR A 64 -33.93 61.25 -30.61
N LYS A 65 -33.69 60.28 -31.52
CA LYS A 65 -34.72 59.68 -32.40
C LYS A 65 -35.05 58.21 -32.07
N SER A 66 -35.19 57.86 -30.79
CA SER A 66 -35.52 56.48 -30.38
C SER A 66 -36.41 56.47 -29.14
N TRP A 67 -37.42 55.59 -29.13
CA TRP A 67 -38.50 55.56 -28.15
C TRP A 67 -38.04 55.48 -26.68
N VAL A 68 -36.88 54.88 -26.39
CA VAL A 68 -36.36 54.83 -25.02
C VAL A 68 -36.10 56.19 -24.41
N TRP A 69 -35.90 57.24 -25.22
CA TRP A 69 -35.72 58.61 -24.73
C TRP A 69 -37.04 59.28 -24.29
N GLU A 70 -38.19 58.74 -24.69
CA GLU A 70 -39.50 59.15 -24.15
C GLU A 70 -39.62 58.78 -22.65
N TYR A 71 -39.01 57.65 -22.25
CA TYR A 71 -39.02 57.12 -20.88
C TYR A 71 -37.72 57.41 -20.10
N GLY A 72 -36.89 58.33 -20.60
CA GLY A 72 -35.59 58.63 -20.02
C GLY A 72 -35.21 60.10 -20.02
N PHE A 73 -34.07 60.36 -19.41
CA PHE A 73 -33.38 61.65 -19.36
C PHE A 73 -31.95 61.48 -19.88
N ASP A 74 -31.49 62.44 -20.68
CA ASP A 74 -30.15 62.46 -21.27
C ASP A 74 -29.27 63.45 -20.51
N ILE A 75 -28.32 62.94 -19.73
CA ILE A 75 -27.43 63.75 -18.88
C ILE A 75 -25.96 63.48 -19.19
N GLU A 76 -25.11 64.50 -19.04
CA GLU A 76 -23.67 64.39 -19.29
C GLU A 76 -22.82 65.08 -18.21
N LYS A 77 -21.58 64.61 -18.07
CA LYS A 77 -20.54 65.15 -17.19
C LYS A 77 -19.17 64.92 -17.82
N GLY A 78 -18.65 65.94 -18.50
CA GLY A 78 -17.46 65.79 -19.33
C GLY A 78 -17.74 64.82 -20.48
N SER A 79 -17.00 63.71 -20.53
CA SER A 79 -17.20 62.64 -21.53
C SER A 79 -18.17 61.53 -21.09
N ASP A 80 -18.60 61.47 -19.82
CA ASP A 80 -19.57 60.48 -19.34
C ASP A 80 -21.00 60.97 -19.60
N ARG A 81 -21.66 60.38 -20.60
CA ARG A 81 -23.06 60.68 -20.98
C ARG A 81 -23.95 59.45 -20.77
N ARG A 82 -25.10 59.66 -20.13
CA ARG A 82 -25.96 58.59 -19.60
C ARG A 82 -27.44 58.81 -19.91
N TRP A 83 -28.10 57.71 -20.25
CA TRP A 83 -29.56 57.58 -20.18
C TRP A 83 -29.94 57.25 -18.72
N VAL A 84 -30.90 57.99 -18.15
CA VAL A 84 -31.46 57.73 -16.81
C VAL A 84 -32.97 57.52 -16.93
N CYS A 85 -33.51 56.45 -16.34
CA CYS A 85 -34.95 56.15 -16.43
C CYS A 85 -35.81 57.19 -15.70
N ARG A 86 -36.73 57.85 -16.42
CA ARG A 86 -37.65 58.83 -15.86
C ARG A 86 -38.56 58.23 -14.79
N VAL A 87 -39.12 57.06 -15.07
CA VAL A 87 -40.02 56.33 -14.16
C VAL A 87 -39.35 55.91 -12.84
N CYS A 88 -38.01 55.81 -12.81
CA CYS A 88 -37.26 55.65 -11.56
C CYS A 88 -37.14 56.94 -10.73
N ILE A 89 -37.07 58.11 -11.38
CA ILE A 89 -36.98 59.44 -10.73
C ILE A 89 -38.36 59.89 -10.21
N GLU A 90 -39.41 59.73 -11.01
CA GLU A 90 -40.82 59.92 -10.62
C GLU A 90 -41.15 59.15 -9.34
N ARG A 91 -40.80 57.85 -9.33
CA ARG A 91 -41.03 56.93 -8.19
C ARG A 91 -39.96 57.03 -7.09
N ASN A 92 -39.07 58.02 -7.16
CA ASN A 92 -38.01 58.31 -6.19
C ASN A 92 -37.21 57.07 -5.73
N ARG A 93 -36.80 56.21 -6.69
CA ARG A 93 -36.00 55.01 -6.42
C ARG A 93 -34.61 55.43 -5.91
N PRO A 94 -34.10 54.91 -4.77
CA PRO A 94 -32.84 55.36 -4.16
C PRO A 94 -31.58 55.04 -5.00
N LYS A 95 -31.70 54.16 -5.99
CA LYS A 95 -30.73 53.98 -7.08
C LYS A 95 -31.50 53.97 -8.41
N PRO A 96 -31.63 55.11 -9.10
CA PRO A 96 -32.30 55.17 -10.39
C PRO A 96 -31.56 54.36 -11.46
N GLY A 97 -32.30 53.64 -12.30
CA GLY A 97 -31.73 52.94 -13.45
C GLY A 97 -31.05 53.91 -14.39
N ASN A 98 -29.76 53.71 -14.64
CA ASN A 98 -28.97 54.52 -15.56
C ASN A 98 -27.98 53.64 -16.33
N VAL A 99 -27.72 53.99 -17.59
CA VAL A 99 -26.79 53.28 -18.48
C VAL A 99 -26.01 54.30 -19.32
N ILE A 100 -24.78 53.97 -19.69
CA ILE A 100 -23.98 54.81 -20.59
C ILE A 100 -24.68 54.91 -21.95
N SER A 101 -24.72 56.11 -22.54
CA SER A 101 -25.48 56.45 -23.75
C SER A 101 -24.87 55.92 -25.06
N ILE A 102 -24.32 54.70 -25.03
CA ILE A 102 -23.74 54.00 -26.19
C ILE A 102 -24.66 52.81 -26.52
N GLY A 103 -25.58 53.04 -27.46
CA GLY A 103 -26.62 52.08 -27.83
C GLY A 103 -27.84 52.08 -26.89
N THR A 104 -29.00 51.68 -27.41
CA THR A 104 -30.30 51.77 -26.69
C THR A 104 -30.67 50.48 -25.94
N GLN A 105 -30.09 49.33 -26.32
CA GLN A 105 -30.47 48.00 -25.81
C GLN A 105 -30.44 47.85 -24.28
N ASN A 106 -29.54 48.55 -23.59
CA ASN A 106 -29.46 48.49 -22.13
C ASN A 106 -30.55 49.32 -21.43
N ALA A 107 -31.02 50.40 -22.07
CA ALA A 107 -32.21 51.14 -21.63
C ALA A 107 -33.49 50.32 -21.89
N GLU A 108 -33.60 49.72 -23.08
CA GLU A 108 -34.69 48.78 -23.45
C GLU A 108 -34.82 47.65 -22.42
N ARG A 109 -33.69 47.04 -22.02
CA ARG A 109 -33.66 46.01 -20.96
C ARG A 109 -34.09 46.56 -19.60
N HIS A 110 -33.63 47.74 -19.18
CA HIS A 110 -34.05 48.31 -17.89
C HIS A 110 -35.56 48.59 -17.84
N LEU A 111 -36.11 49.17 -18.91
CA LEU A 111 -37.54 49.44 -19.07
C LEU A 111 -38.37 48.15 -19.03
N TRP A 112 -37.91 47.07 -19.68
CA TRP A 112 -38.56 45.78 -19.58
C TRP A 112 -38.44 45.16 -18.18
N ASP A 113 -37.22 45.02 -17.64
CA ASP A 113 -36.97 44.27 -16.41
C ASP A 113 -37.63 44.91 -15.18
N HIS A 114 -37.55 46.23 -15.02
CA HIS A 114 -38.04 46.93 -13.83
C HIS A 114 -39.40 47.63 -14.00
N HIS A 115 -39.82 47.92 -15.23
CA HIS A 115 -41.05 48.67 -15.51
C HIS A 115 -42.04 47.94 -16.44
N LYS A 116 -41.64 46.82 -17.05
CA LYS A 116 -42.43 46.01 -18.00
C LYS A 116 -42.93 46.78 -19.24
N ILE A 117 -42.19 47.84 -19.62
CA ILE A 117 -42.44 48.63 -20.82
C ILE A 117 -41.70 47.98 -22.00
N LEU A 118 -42.35 47.95 -23.17
CA LEU A 118 -41.85 47.38 -24.43
C LEU A 118 -41.78 48.45 -25.52
N ASP A 119 -41.10 48.12 -26.62
CA ASP A 119 -41.02 48.95 -27.83
C ASP A 119 -42.41 49.12 -28.47
N PRO A 120 -42.97 50.35 -28.53
CA PRO A 120 -44.32 50.57 -29.08
C PRO A 120 -44.47 50.18 -30.56
N SER A 121 -43.37 50.05 -31.30
CA SER A 121 -43.39 49.64 -32.72
C SER A 121 -43.51 48.13 -32.93
N GLY A 122 -43.42 47.31 -31.88
CA GLY A 122 -43.51 45.85 -31.94
C GLY A 122 -42.33 45.15 -32.64
N LYS A 123 -41.37 45.88 -33.21
CA LYS A 123 -40.27 45.35 -34.02
C LYS A 123 -39.11 44.70 -33.22
N ARG A 124 -39.22 44.62 -31.89
CA ARG A 124 -38.23 44.00 -31.01
C ARG A 124 -38.90 43.14 -29.93
N SER A 125 -38.44 41.90 -29.80
CA SER A 125 -38.86 40.95 -28.76
C SER A 125 -38.36 41.38 -27.38
N ALA A 126 -39.05 40.91 -26.32
CA ALA A 126 -38.63 41.14 -24.94
C ALA A 126 -37.19 40.63 -24.69
N PRO A 127 -36.29 41.44 -24.10
CA PRO A 127 -34.90 41.05 -23.92
C PRO A 127 -34.77 39.91 -22.90
N VAL A 128 -34.13 38.81 -23.31
CA VAL A 128 -33.90 37.64 -22.46
C VAL A 128 -33.07 38.03 -21.23
N SER A 129 -33.58 37.67 -20.05
CA SER A 129 -32.91 37.95 -18.78
C SER A 129 -31.64 37.12 -18.64
N ARG A 130 -30.49 37.78 -18.45
CA ARG A 130 -29.28 37.11 -17.96
C ARG A 130 -29.52 36.72 -16.50
N LYS A 131 -29.91 35.47 -16.26
CA LYS A 131 -29.76 34.84 -14.94
C LYS A 131 -28.32 35.08 -14.48
N LYS A 132 -28.12 35.48 -13.20
CA LYS A 132 -26.78 35.46 -12.60
C LYS A 132 -26.19 34.06 -12.77
N PRO A 133 -24.88 33.91 -13.02
CA PRO A 133 -24.27 32.60 -12.89
C PRO A 133 -24.50 32.11 -11.46
N SER A 134 -25.18 30.98 -11.32
CA SER A 134 -25.04 30.15 -10.13
C SER A 134 -23.59 29.67 -10.07
N MET A 135 -23.08 29.36 -8.88
CA MET A 135 -21.90 28.50 -8.75
C MET A 135 -22.34 27.05 -9.03
N GLY A 136 -22.74 26.81 -10.28
CA GLY A 136 -23.20 25.54 -10.82
C GLY A 136 -22.48 25.28 -12.12
N TYR A 137 -22.15 24.01 -12.33
CA TYR A 137 -21.12 23.54 -13.24
C TYR A 137 -21.29 24.00 -14.69
N GLN A 138 -20.18 24.40 -15.30
CA GLN A 138 -20.12 24.69 -16.72
C GLN A 138 -20.35 23.40 -17.51
N THR A 139 -21.24 23.45 -18.50
CA THR A 139 -21.36 22.40 -19.50
C THR A 139 -20.10 22.34 -20.36
N ILE A 140 -19.83 21.22 -21.03
CA ILE A 140 -18.76 21.16 -22.07
C ILE A 140 -18.89 22.31 -23.09
N THR A 141 -20.11 22.66 -23.47
CA THR A 141 -20.40 23.78 -24.39
C THR A 141 -20.01 25.16 -23.82
N THR A 142 -19.94 25.34 -22.50
CA THR A 142 -19.38 26.57 -21.90
C THR A 142 -17.89 26.45 -21.57
N ALA A 143 -17.39 25.28 -21.15
CA ALA A 143 -15.98 25.05 -20.86
C ALA A 143 -15.08 25.13 -22.12
N PHE A 144 -15.57 24.63 -23.26
CA PHE A 144 -14.87 24.62 -24.55
C PHE A 144 -15.40 25.66 -25.56
N ASN A 145 -16.31 26.55 -25.14
CA ASN A 145 -17.02 27.53 -26.00
C ASN A 145 -17.73 26.93 -27.24
N LEU A 146 -18.07 25.64 -27.22
CA LEU A 146 -18.74 24.95 -28.34
C LEU A 146 -20.20 25.37 -28.46
N ASN A 147 -20.61 25.85 -29.63
CA ASN A 147 -21.98 26.24 -29.91
C ASN A 147 -22.84 25.04 -30.37
N PRO A 148 -23.83 24.58 -29.59
CA PRO A 148 -24.65 23.41 -29.94
C PRO A 148 -25.58 23.63 -31.14
N SER A 149 -25.71 24.85 -31.68
CA SER A 149 -26.45 25.08 -32.94
C SER A 149 -25.60 24.89 -34.20
N VAL A 150 -24.28 24.69 -34.07
CA VAL A 150 -23.37 24.38 -35.19
C VAL A 150 -23.16 22.86 -35.24
N PRO A 151 -23.55 22.15 -36.32
CA PRO A 151 -23.50 20.68 -36.36
C PRO A 151 -22.12 20.08 -36.06
N ARG A 152 -21.03 20.75 -36.48
CA ARG A 152 -19.65 20.33 -36.19
C ARG A 152 -19.29 20.45 -34.70
N GLU A 153 -19.68 21.54 -34.05
CA GLU A 153 -19.38 21.78 -32.64
C GLU A 153 -20.30 20.97 -31.73
N GLN A 154 -21.55 20.73 -32.15
CA GLN A 154 -22.44 19.75 -31.53
C GLN A 154 -21.88 18.32 -31.66
N ALA A 155 -21.26 17.96 -32.80
CA ALA A 155 -20.58 16.67 -32.94
C ALA A 155 -19.35 16.57 -32.02
N ILE A 156 -18.55 17.64 -31.87
CA ILE A 156 -17.43 17.68 -30.92
C ILE A 156 -17.93 17.58 -29.48
N ALA A 157 -18.97 18.33 -29.09
CA ALA A 157 -19.55 18.26 -27.75
C ALA A 157 -20.10 16.84 -27.46
N SER A 158 -20.85 16.24 -28.40
CA SER A 158 -21.31 14.86 -28.31
C SER A 158 -20.16 13.84 -28.24
N HIS A 159 -19.03 14.11 -28.91
CA HIS A 159 -17.85 13.24 -28.86
C HIS A 159 -17.14 13.33 -27.50
N ILE A 160 -16.95 14.53 -26.94
CA ILE A 160 -16.36 14.67 -25.59
C ILE A 160 -17.30 14.08 -24.53
N VAL A 161 -18.62 14.23 -24.67
CA VAL A 161 -19.61 13.53 -23.83
C VAL A 161 -19.52 12.00 -23.97
N LYS A 162 -19.34 11.48 -25.19
CA LYS A 162 -19.14 10.05 -25.44
C LYS A 162 -17.84 9.50 -24.83
N ASN A 163 -16.84 10.34 -24.63
CA ASN A 163 -15.52 9.94 -24.11
C ASN A 163 -15.45 9.97 -22.56
N PHE A 164 -16.57 10.16 -21.85
CA PHE A 164 -16.63 10.05 -20.39
C PHE A 164 -17.78 9.13 -19.97
N ASP A 165 -17.44 7.91 -19.51
CA ASP A 165 -18.41 6.99 -18.93
C ASP A 165 -18.47 7.15 -17.40
N LYS A 166 -19.68 7.41 -16.90
CA LYS A 166 -19.98 7.50 -15.46
C LYS A 166 -19.57 6.23 -14.70
N ASN A 167 -19.79 5.05 -15.28
CA ASN A 167 -19.47 3.78 -14.65
C ASN A 167 -17.97 3.52 -14.60
N VAL A 168 -17.23 3.82 -15.67
CA VAL A 168 -15.76 3.69 -15.68
C VAL A 168 -15.15 4.65 -14.65
N PHE A 169 -15.59 5.91 -14.59
CA PHE A 169 -15.16 6.85 -13.56
C PHE A 169 -15.47 6.34 -12.14
N GLN A 170 -16.70 5.88 -11.89
CA GLN A 170 -17.09 5.37 -10.58
C GLN A 170 -16.38 4.07 -10.20
N ARG A 171 -16.00 3.23 -11.17
CA ARG A 171 -15.22 2.01 -10.95
C ARG A 171 -13.78 2.37 -10.57
N LEU A 172 -13.09 3.19 -11.36
CA LEU A 172 -11.71 3.67 -11.08
C LEU A 172 -11.59 4.29 -9.67
N VAL A 173 -12.60 5.07 -9.23
CA VAL A 173 -12.61 5.65 -7.88
C VAL A 173 -12.78 4.57 -6.79
N VAL A 174 -13.54 3.49 -7.05
CA VAL A 174 -13.68 2.36 -6.12
C VAL A 174 -12.42 1.48 -6.08
N GLU A 175 -11.84 1.17 -7.24
CA GLU A 175 -10.57 0.44 -7.38
C GLU A 175 -9.45 1.14 -6.58
N TRP A 176 -9.31 2.47 -6.75
CA TRP A 176 -8.36 3.31 -5.99
C TRP A 176 -8.56 3.24 -4.46
N ILE A 177 -9.82 3.25 -3.99
CA ILE A 177 -10.14 3.16 -2.55
C ILE A 177 -9.79 1.77 -2.01
N VAL A 178 -10.14 0.73 -2.77
CA VAL A 178 -9.94 -0.67 -2.39
C VAL A 178 -8.45 -1.02 -2.35
N GLU A 179 -7.69 -0.69 -3.40
CA GLU A 179 -6.26 -0.95 -3.45
C GLU A 179 -5.50 -0.18 -2.36
N GLY A 180 -5.76 1.14 -2.26
CA GLY A 180 -5.14 2.04 -1.31
C GLY A 180 -5.61 1.87 0.14
N ASN A 181 -6.60 1.01 0.40
CA ASN A 181 -7.27 0.88 1.71
C ASN A 181 -7.76 2.22 2.28
N LEU A 182 -8.31 3.08 1.42
CA LEU A 182 -8.74 4.45 1.77
C LEU A 182 -10.13 4.47 2.41
N SER A 183 -10.50 5.61 2.99
CA SER A 183 -11.83 5.78 3.57
C SER A 183 -12.89 5.78 2.47
N PHE A 184 -13.99 5.05 2.65
CA PHE A 184 -15.13 5.10 1.71
C PHE A 184 -15.75 6.50 1.63
N ARG A 185 -15.42 7.40 2.57
CA ARG A 185 -15.82 8.82 2.57
C ARG A 185 -14.87 9.75 1.80
N GLU A 186 -13.72 9.28 1.29
CA GLU A 186 -12.85 10.17 0.47
C GLU A 186 -13.55 10.73 -0.77
N PRO A 187 -14.40 9.98 -1.52
CA PRO A 187 -15.22 10.55 -2.60
C PRO A 187 -16.26 11.58 -2.15
N GLU A 188 -16.51 11.73 -0.86
CA GLU A 188 -17.38 12.78 -0.28
C GLU A 188 -16.58 14.02 0.13
N ASN A 189 -15.24 13.94 0.13
CA ASN A 189 -14.35 15.06 0.42
C ASN A 189 -14.57 16.17 -0.60
N LYS A 190 -15.08 17.32 -0.14
CA LYS A 190 -15.38 18.45 -1.02
C LYS A 190 -14.19 18.88 -1.88
N ARG A 191 -12.95 18.83 -1.36
CA ARG A 191 -11.76 19.21 -2.14
C ARG A 191 -11.45 18.22 -3.25
N LEU A 192 -11.68 16.92 -3.03
CA LEU A 192 -11.54 15.92 -4.08
C LEU A 192 -12.61 16.09 -5.16
N ARG A 193 -13.85 16.44 -4.77
CA ARG A 193 -14.91 16.80 -5.72
C ARG A 193 -14.58 18.07 -6.52
N ASP A 194 -14.16 19.15 -5.85
CA ASP A 194 -13.70 20.40 -6.48
C ASP A 194 -12.60 20.08 -7.55
N ILE A 195 -11.69 19.12 -7.27
CA ILE A 195 -10.62 18.68 -8.18
C ILE A 195 -11.16 17.85 -9.36
N PHE A 196 -12.00 16.83 -9.11
CA PHE A 196 -12.58 16.02 -10.19
C PHE A 196 -13.41 16.88 -11.17
N GLU A 197 -14.15 17.86 -10.64
CA GLU A 197 -14.98 18.79 -11.41
C GLU A 197 -14.15 19.81 -12.21
N TYR A 198 -12.97 20.18 -11.69
CA TYR A 198 -11.99 21.00 -12.41
C TYR A 198 -11.31 20.22 -13.55
N LEU A 199 -10.96 18.94 -13.32
CA LEU A 199 -10.36 18.06 -14.33
C LEU A 199 -11.36 17.67 -15.42
N ASN A 200 -12.62 17.42 -15.07
CA ASN A 200 -13.70 17.20 -16.03
C ASN A 200 -15.06 17.64 -15.46
N PRO A 201 -15.66 18.74 -15.95
CA PRO A 201 -16.99 19.21 -15.51
C PRO A 201 -18.12 18.19 -15.67
N LEU A 202 -17.96 17.15 -16.51
CA LEU A 202 -18.94 16.08 -16.63
C LEU A 202 -19.12 15.27 -15.34
N VAL A 203 -18.13 15.23 -14.45
CA VAL A 203 -18.25 14.48 -13.18
C VAL A 203 -19.45 15.00 -12.37
N ALA A 204 -19.66 16.31 -12.35
CA ALA A 204 -20.86 16.89 -11.74
C ALA A 204 -22.10 16.77 -12.63
N SER A 205 -22.02 17.09 -13.93
CA SER A 205 -23.22 17.15 -14.78
C SER A 205 -23.82 15.78 -15.12
N ALA A 206 -23.05 14.71 -15.02
CA ALA A 206 -23.53 13.33 -15.11
C ALA A 206 -23.83 12.69 -13.74
N ASP A 207 -23.72 13.45 -12.64
CA ASP A 207 -23.88 12.94 -11.26
C ASP A 207 -22.92 11.77 -10.96
N ALA A 208 -21.68 11.85 -11.45
CA ALA A 208 -20.70 10.76 -11.37
C ALA A 208 -20.01 10.62 -10.01
N HIS A 209 -20.21 11.57 -9.08
CA HIS A 209 -19.76 11.42 -7.69
C HIS A 209 -20.42 10.22 -6.99
N ILE A 210 -19.76 9.70 -5.97
CA ILE A 210 -20.28 8.59 -5.15
C ILE A 210 -20.25 8.92 -3.65
N SER A 211 -21.13 8.26 -2.90
CA SER A 211 -21.13 8.23 -1.44
C SER A 211 -20.44 6.96 -0.92
N HIS A 212 -20.16 6.92 0.38
CA HIS A 212 -19.59 5.74 1.04
C HIS A 212 -20.46 4.48 0.92
N ASP A 213 -21.79 4.63 0.93
CA ASP A 213 -22.72 3.54 0.64
C ASP A 213 -22.58 3.03 -0.80
N THR A 214 -22.41 3.94 -1.77
CA THR A 214 -22.21 3.58 -3.17
C THR A 214 -20.85 2.94 -3.41
N VAL A 215 -19.80 3.37 -2.69
CA VAL A 215 -18.49 2.68 -2.66
C VAL A 215 -18.65 1.24 -2.17
N ARG A 216 -19.27 1.02 -1.00
CA ARG A 216 -19.51 -0.33 -0.46
C ARG A 216 -20.33 -1.19 -1.43
N LYS A 217 -21.42 -0.66 -1.99
CA LYS A 217 -22.29 -1.39 -2.93
C LYS A 217 -21.56 -1.74 -4.24
N ARG A 218 -20.74 -0.83 -4.78
CA ARG A 218 -19.91 -1.11 -5.96
C ARG A 218 -18.80 -2.11 -5.67
N ALA A 219 -18.10 -2.02 -4.53
CA ALA A 219 -17.09 -3.00 -4.16
C ALA A 219 -17.65 -4.43 -4.03
N ILE A 220 -18.87 -4.58 -3.48
CA ILE A 220 -19.59 -5.85 -3.47
C ILE A 220 -19.93 -6.29 -4.91
N ALA A 221 -20.49 -5.40 -5.73
CA ALA A 221 -20.87 -5.74 -7.11
C ALA A 221 -19.67 -6.13 -8.00
N GLU A 222 -18.53 -5.45 -7.89
CA GLU A 222 -17.30 -5.83 -8.62
C GLU A 222 -16.69 -7.13 -8.04
N PHE A 223 -16.87 -7.45 -6.76
CA PHE A 223 -16.49 -8.75 -6.21
C PHE A 223 -17.35 -9.88 -6.82
N GLU A 224 -18.68 -9.81 -6.73
CA GLU A 224 -19.55 -10.87 -7.28
C GLU A 224 -19.32 -11.06 -8.79
N LYS A 225 -19.20 -9.95 -9.55
CA LYS A 225 -18.92 -9.93 -10.99
C LYS A 225 -17.62 -10.65 -11.38
N HIS A 226 -16.56 -10.52 -10.58
CA HIS A 226 -15.27 -11.17 -10.89
C HIS A 226 -15.08 -12.53 -10.20
N LYS A 227 -15.99 -12.92 -9.28
CA LYS A 227 -15.91 -14.22 -8.61
C LYS A 227 -15.99 -15.38 -9.61
N GLU A 228 -16.91 -15.32 -10.57
CA GLU A 228 -17.03 -16.33 -11.64
C GLU A 228 -15.72 -16.48 -12.45
N LYS A 229 -15.06 -15.36 -12.78
CA LYS A 229 -13.75 -15.36 -13.47
C LYS A 229 -12.64 -15.97 -12.60
N VAL A 230 -12.66 -15.76 -11.29
CA VAL A 230 -11.71 -16.39 -10.36
C VAL A 230 -11.97 -17.89 -10.22
N ILE A 231 -13.24 -18.31 -10.20
CA ILE A 231 -13.64 -19.73 -10.23
C ILE A 231 -13.13 -20.39 -11.52
N GLU A 232 -13.30 -19.75 -12.68
CA GLU A 232 -12.76 -20.23 -13.97
C GLU A 232 -11.23 -20.34 -13.95
N ILE A 233 -10.53 -19.31 -13.47
CA ILE A 233 -9.06 -19.31 -13.35
C ILE A 233 -8.57 -20.48 -12.47
N LEU A 234 -9.21 -20.73 -11.32
CA LEU A 234 -8.82 -21.82 -10.41
C LEU A 234 -9.19 -23.20 -10.99
N LYS A 235 -10.35 -23.33 -11.64
CA LYS A 235 -10.74 -24.56 -12.35
C LYS A 235 -9.81 -24.90 -13.50
N ASN A 236 -9.31 -23.91 -14.24
CA ASN A 236 -8.40 -24.12 -15.36
C ASN A 236 -6.93 -24.23 -14.94
N ALA A 237 -6.53 -23.60 -13.82
CA ALA A 237 -5.15 -23.56 -13.30
C ALA A 237 -4.45 -24.92 -13.38
N PRO A 238 -3.34 -25.07 -14.12
CA PRO A 238 -2.71 -26.37 -14.33
C PRO A 238 -2.05 -26.92 -13.06
N GLY A 239 -2.63 -27.97 -12.49
CA GLY A 239 -2.07 -28.73 -11.36
C GLY A 239 -2.82 -28.53 -10.05
N LEU A 240 -2.11 -28.68 -8.94
CA LEU A 240 -2.64 -28.51 -7.59
C LEU A 240 -2.72 -27.03 -7.16
N ILE A 241 -3.68 -26.75 -6.28
CA ILE A 241 -3.87 -25.45 -5.61
C ILE A 241 -3.51 -25.63 -4.12
N HIS A 242 -2.53 -24.88 -3.66
CA HIS A 242 -2.06 -24.90 -2.27
C HIS A 242 -2.72 -23.77 -1.48
N ILE A 243 -2.94 -23.99 -0.18
CA ILE A 243 -3.65 -23.05 0.68
C ILE A 243 -2.75 -22.62 1.84
N SER A 244 -2.91 -21.37 2.28
CA SER A 244 -2.44 -20.87 3.57
C SER A 244 -3.61 -20.22 4.27
N PHE A 245 -3.82 -20.55 5.54
CA PHE A 245 -4.74 -19.81 6.40
C PHE A 245 -4.14 -19.56 7.78
N ASP A 246 -4.52 -18.43 8.38
CA ASP A 246 -4.11 -17.99 9.70
C ASP A 246 -5.21 -17.12 10.33
N GLY A 247 -5.16 -16.90 11.64
CA GLY A 247 -6.20 -16.21 12.42
C GLY A 247 -5.76 -14.89 13.03
N TRP A 248 -6.43 -13.79 12.66
CA TRP A 248 -6.20 -12.45 13.16
C TRP A 248 -7.39 -11.89 13.95
N ARG A 249 -7.11 -11.30 15.12
CA ARG A 249 -8.12 -10.52 15.85
C ARG A 249 -8.03 -9.04 15.49
N SER A 250 -9.09 -8.51 14.89
CA SER A 250 -9.11 -7.14 14.40
C SER A 250 -9.18 -6.11 15.55
N ARG A 251 -8.83 -4.85 15.25
CA ARG A 251 -8.97 -3.73 16.21
C ARG A 251 -10.42 -3.44 16.61
N ASN A 252 -11.40 -3.79 15.78
CA ASN A 252 -12.83 -3.76 16.13
C ASN A 252 -13.36 -5.09 16.69
N LYS A 253 -12.45 -5.98 17.13
CA LYS A 253 -12.68 -7.23 17.88
C LYS A 253 -13.26 -8.42 17.10
N HIS A 254 -13.43 -8.32 15.79
CA HIS A 254 -13.75 -9.45 14.91
C HIS A 254 -12.63 -10.51 14.95
N SER A 255 -13.01 -11.78 14.83
CA SER A 255 -12.10 -12.93 14.74
C SER A 255 -12.01 -13.39 13.28
N LEU A 256 -11.04 -12.88 12.54
CA LEU A 256 -10.95 -13.01 11.09
C LEU A 256 -9.89 -14.05 10.70
N TYR A 257 -10.23 -15.02 9.86
CA TYR A 257 -9.25 -15.92 9.25
C TYR A 257 -8.90 -15.46 7.84
N GLY A 258 -7.61 -15.30 7.53
CA GLY A 258 -7.17 -14.86 6.20
C GLY A 258 -6.80 -16.05 5.33
N VAL A 259 -7.54 -16.30 4.25
CA VAL A 259 -7.37 -17.49 3.40
C VAL A 259 -6.74 -17.10 2.06
N ALA A 260 -5.53 -17.59 1.81
CA ALA A 260 -4.78 -17.39 0.57
C ALA A 260 -4.61 -18.71 -0.19
N CYS A 261 -4.70 -18.67 -1.51
CA CYS A 261 -4.34 -19.78 -2.39
C CYS A 261 -3.11 -19.45 -3.24
N PHE A 262 -2.37 -20.49 -3.61
CA PHE A 262 -1.16 -20.45 -4.43
C PHE A 262 -1.25 -21.54 -5.48
N PHE A 263 -1.00 -21.20 -6.74
CA PHE A 263 -1.15 -22.08 -7.89
C PHE A 263 -0.19 -21.62 -8.99
N ARG A 264 -0.35 -22.11 -10.23
CA ARG A 264 0.35 -21.57 -11.40
C ARG A 264 -0.58 -21.28 -12.56
N ASP A 265 -0.21 -20.30 -13.37
CA ASP A 265 -0.84 -20.01 -14.66
C ASP A 265 -0.42 -21.02 -15.74
N GLU A 266 -0.97 -20.86 -16.95
CA GLU A 266 -0.68 -21.71 -18.11
C GLU A 266 0.80 -21.59 -18.56
N ASP A 267 1.36 -20.39 -18.48
CA ASP A 267 2.81 -20.12 -18.61
C ASP A 267 3.68 -20.83 -17.54
N GLY A 268 3.09 -21.42 -16.49
CA GLY A 268 3.78 -22.10 -15.39
C GLY A 268 4.41 -21.18 -14.34
N LYS A 269 4.07 -19.90 -14.31
CA LYS A 269 4.51 -18.93 -13.29
C LYS A 269 3.70 -19.12 -12.00
N ALA A 270 4.32 -18.86 -10.86
CA ALA A 270 3.62 -18.90 -9.58
C ALA A 270 2.63 -17.74 -9.44
N CYS A 271 1.37 -18.06 -9.13
CA CYS A 271 0.27 -17.14 -8.89
C CYS A 271 -0.22 -17.26 -7.44
N LYS A 272 -0.78 -16.18 -6.90
CA LYS A 272 -1.42 -16.17 -5.57
C LYS A 272 -2.66 -15.30 -5.56
N LEU A 273 -3.69 -15.68 -4.79
CA LEU A 273 -4.89 -14.88 -4.55
C LEU A 273 -5.34 -15.03 -3.09
N ILE A 274 -5.96 -13.98 -2.54
CA ILE A 274 -6.80 -14.13 -1.34
C ILE A 274 -8.17 -14.65 -1.78
N LEU A 275 -8.61 -15.78 -1.22
CA LEU A 275 -9.94 -16.35 -1.45
C LEU A 275 -10.98 -15.69 -0.54
N GLY A 276 -10.63 -15.40 0.71
CA GLY A 276 -11.56 -14.80 1.65
C GLY A 276 -10.94 -14.37 2.96
N VAL A 277 -11.77 -13.67 3.74
CA VAL A 277 -11.46 -13.30 5.13
C VAL A 277 -12.65 -13.62 6.06
N PRO A 278 -13.08 -14.89 6.19
CA PRO A 278 -14.24 -15.27 7.02
C PRO A 278 -14.10 -14.84 8.49
N GLU A 279 -15.24 -14.57 9.14
CA GLU A 279 -15.30 -14.27 10.58
C GLU A 279 -15.73 -15.50 11.38
N LEU A 280 -14.80 -16.10 12.12
CA LEU A 280 -15.12 -17.17 13.06
C LEU A 280 -15.80 -16.60 14.31
N THR A 281 -17.13 -16.51 14.25
CA THR A 281 -17.97 -16.01 15.36
C THR A 281 -18.12 -17.02 16.51
N VAL A 282 -17.83 -18.31 16.24
CA VAL A 282 -17.85 -19.40 17.21
C VAL A 282 -16.50 -19.53 17.96
N ARG A 283 -16.40 -20.47 18.91
CA ARG A 283 -15.10 -20.76 19.57
C ARG A 283 -14.07 -21.22 18.53
N HIS A 284 -12.82 -20.74 18.69
CA HIS A 284 -11.64 -21.16 17.93
C HIS A 284 -11.21 -22.59 18.27
N PHE A 285 -12.02 -23.57 17.89
CA PHE A 285 -11.71 -24.99 17.91
C PHE A 285 -11.34 -25.46 16.50
N GLY A 286 -10.38 -26.38 16.38
CA GLY A 286 -9.81 -26.77 15.09
C GLY A 286 -10.84 -27.22 14.05
N ALA A 287 -11.82 -28.05 14.44
CA ALA A 287 -12.86 -28.50 13.51
C ALA A 287 -13.71 -27.34 12.96
N ASN A 288 -13.99 -26.30 13.75
CA ASN A 288 -14.75 -25.13 13.28
C ASN A 288 -13.96 -24.35 12.22
N ILE A 289 -12.64 -24.20 12.42
CA ILE A 289 -11.74 -23.61 11.42
C ILE A 289 -11.76 -24.48 10.14
N GLY A 290 -11.71 -25.80 10.29
CA GLY A 290 -11.82 -26.75 9.18
C GLY A 290 -13.10 -26.57 8.35
N HIS A 291 -14.26 -26.40 8.99
CA HIS A 291 -15.54 -26.18 8.29
C HIS A 291 -15.57 -24.87 7.51
N GLU A 292 -15.13 -23.74 8.10
CA GLU A 292 -15.06 -22.44 7.38
C GLU A 292 -14.13 -22.51 6.15
N ILE A 293 -13.04 -23.28 6.24
CA ILE A 293 -12.11 -23.50 5.11
C ILE A 293 -12.73 -24.42 4.06
N ILE A 294 -13.47 -25.47 4.44
CA ILE A 294 -14.23 -26.31 3.51
C ILE A 294 -15.26 -25.47 2.75
N GLU A 295 -16.13 -24.75 3.46
CA GLU A 295 -17.16 -23.89 2.85
C GLU A 295 -16.52 -22.84 1.92
N MET A 296 -15.37 -22.29 2.29
CA MET A 296 -14.61 -21.37 1.43
C MET A 296 -14.18 -22.02 0.12
N LEU A 297 -13.53 -23.19 0.17
CA LEU A 297 -13.02 -23.91 -1.02
C LEU A 297 -14.16 -24.37 -1.93
N GLU A 298 -15.25 -24.88 -1.35
CA GLU A 298 -16.47 -25.25 -2.08
C GLU A 298 -17.15 -24.03 -2.71
N SER A 299 -17.14 -22.87 -2.05
CA SER A 299 -17.70 -21.63 -2.61
C SER A 299 -16.92 -21.06 -3.81
N TYR A 300 -15.69 -21.55 -4.06
CA TYR A 300 -14.91 -21.30 -5.27
C TYR A 300 -14.94 -22.46 -6.26
N GLU A 301 -15.74 -23.50 -5.99
CA GLU A 301 -15.90 -24.69 -6.84
C GLU A 301 -14.55 -25.31 -7.27
N ILE A 302 -13.58 -25.30 -6.34
CA ILE A 302 -12.27 -25.92 -6.54
C ILE A 302 -12.47 -27.45 -6.60
N PRO A 303 -12.06 -28.13 -7.70
CA PRO A 303 -12.23 -29.58 -7.79
C PRO A 303 -11.51 -30.32 -6.67
N ASP A 304 -12.13 -31.38 -6.14
CA ASP A 304 -11.61 -32.15 -5.01
C ASP A 304 -10.17 -32.62 -5.28
N GLU A 305 -9.87 -33.08 -6.50
CA GLU A 305 -8.55 -33.53 -6.95
C GLU A 305 -7.50 -32.43 -7.11
N LYS A 306 -7.90 -31.15 -7.13
CA LYS A 306 -6.97 -30.00 -7.16
C LYS A 306 -6.56 -29.50 -5.78
N ASN A 307 -7.16 -30.00 -4.70
CA ASN A 307 -6.75 -29.63 -3.34
C ASN A 307 -5.33 -30.15 -3.06
N GLY A 308 -4.38 -29.23 -2.90
CA GLY A 308 -2.95 -29.52 -2.80
C GLY A 308 -2.43 -29.64 -1.37
N TYR A 309 -1.64 -28.66 -0.96
CA TYR A 309 -0.91 -28.65 0.32
C TYR A 309 -1.25 -27.41 1.13
N PHE A 310 -1.28 -27.54 2.45
CA PHE A 310 -1.76 -26.51 3.37
C PHE A 310 -0.61 -26.02 4.24
N THR A 311 -0.14 -24.79 4.02
CA THR A 311 1.00 -24.19 4.75
C THR A 311 0.48 -23.39 5.93
N LEU A 312 0.62 -23.93 7.14
CA LEU A 312 -0.01 -23.40 8.35
C LEU A 312 1.03 -23.13 9.45
N ASP A 313 0.66 -22.29 10.42
CA ASP A 313 1.42 -22.10 11.67
C ASP A 313 1.56 -23.43 12.47
N ASN A 314 2.21 -23.44 13.64
CA ASN A 314 2.35 -24.65 14.46
C ASN A 314 1.36 -24.77 15.62
N ALA A 315 0.23 -24.04 15.61
CA ALA A 315 -0.82 -24.20 16.60
C ALA A 315 -1.45 -25.60 16.55
N PRO A 316 -1.76 -26.22 17.72
CA PRO A 316 -2.42 -27.54 17.78
C PRO A 316 -3.81 -27.57 17.15
N ASN A 317 -4.54 -26.45 17.17
CA ASN A 317 -5.84 -26.32 16.52
C ASN A 317 -5.78 -26.63 15.01
N ASN A 318 -4.64 -26.34 14.38
CA ASN A 318 -4.43 -26.56 12.95
C ASN A 318 -4.09 -28.03 12.61
N ASP A 319 -3.84 -28.90 13.61
CA ASP A 319 -3.80 -30.36 13.37
C ASP A 319 -5.25 -30.86 13.21
N THR A 320 -6.13 -30.58 14.18
CA THR A 320 -7.56 -30.93 14.10
C THR A 320 -8.29 -30.27 12.93
N ALA A 321 -7.94 -29.03 12.54
CA ALA A 321 -8.51 -28.41 11.35
C ALA A 321 -8.15 -29.18 10.07
N MET A 322 -6.88 -29.62 9.96
CA MET A 322 -6.41 -30.41 8.82
C MET A 322 -6.97 -31.82 8.79
N ASP A 323 -7.25 -32.43 9.95
CA ASP A 323 -7.95 -33.70 10.02
C ASP A 323 -9.39 -33.56 9.46
N THR A 324 -10.15 -32.54 9.88
CA THR A 324 -11.51 -32.25 9.35
C THR A 324 -11.50 -31.93 7.85
N ILE A 325 -10.53 -31.17 7.35
CA ILE A 325 -10.38 -30.90 5.90
C ILE A 325 -10.04 -32.20 5.15
N GLY A 326 -9.17 -33.03 5.72
CA GLY A 326 -8.78 -34.33 5.15
C GLY A 326 -9.93 -35.34 5.10
N GLU A 327 -10.84 -35.33 6.08
CA GLU A 327 -12.06 -36.13 6.08
C GLU A 327 -13.00 -35.75 4.91
N ARG A 328 -13.18 -34.45 4.63
CA ARG A 328 -14.01 -33.97 3.51
C ARG A 328 -13.39 -34.29 2.15
N PHE A 329 -12.09 -34.05 1.97
CA PHE A 329 -11.40 -34.19 0.67
C PHE A 329 -10.64 -35.52 0.52
N THR A 330 -10.90 -36.49 1.40
CA THR A 330 -10.38 -37.88 1.36
C THR A 330 -8.85 -38.02 1.38
N PHE A 331 -8.13 -37.10 2.03
CA PHE A 331 -6.66 -37.16 2.18
C PHE A 331 -6.20 -37.16 3.65
N CYS A 332 -4.97 -37.59 3.89
CA CYS A 332 -4.37 -37.50 5.24
C CYS A 332 -4.02 -36.05 5.57
N GLY A 333 -4.75 -35.43 6.50
CA GLY A 333 -4.58 -34.03 6.90
C GLY A 333 -3.12 -33.67 7.25
N ARG A 334 -2.47 -34.52 8.05
CA ARG A 334 -1.03 -34.41 8.36
C ARG A 334 -0.15 -34.49 7.11
N GLY A 335 -0.38 -35.47 6.25
CA GLY A 335 0.40 -35.69 5.03
C GLY A 335 0.36 -34.52 4.03
N ARG A 336 -0.76 -33.76 4.01
CA ARG A 336 -0.90 -32.54 3.19
C ARG A 336 -0.61 -31.22 3.95
N ARG A 337 -0.20 -31.23 5.23
CA ARG A 337 0.15 -30.02 6.00
C ARG A 337 1.64 -29.69 5.98
N GLY A 338 1.99 -28.55 5.41
CA GLY A 338 3.27 -27.87 5.64
C GLY A 338 3.28 -27.10 6.96
N ARG A 339 4.38 -27.21 7.71
CA ARG A 339 4.67 -26.41 8.91
C ARG A 339 5.37 -25.10 8.48
N CYS A 340 4.82 -23.94 8.85
CA CYS A 340 5.36 -22.62 8.51
C CYS A 340 6.74 -22.39 9.14
N PHE A 341 7.76 -22.19 8.32
CA PHE A 341 9.16 -22.07 8.76
C PHE A 341 9.42 -20.83 9.64
N GLY A 342 8.80 -19.68 9.35
CA GLY A 342 8.93 -18.48 10.19
C GLY A 342 8.36 -18.66 11.60
N HIS A 343 7.26 -19.40 11.74
CA HIS A 343 6.72 -19.75 13.06
C HIS A 343 7.69 -20.69 13.81
N VAL A 344 8.33 -21.65 13.12
CA VAL A 344 9.39 -22.48 13.74
C VAL A 344 10.56 -21.62 14.21
N ILE A 345 11.02 -20.66 13.40
CA ILE A 345 12.04 -19.69 13.79
C ILE A 345 11.60 -18.91 15.03
N ASN A 346 10.38 -18.39 15.10
CA ASN A 346 9.86 -17.67 16.27
C ASN A 346 10.02 -18.49 17.57
N LEU A 347 9.64 -19.77 17.54
CA LEU A 347 9.76 -20.68 18.69
C LEU A 347 11.22 -20.97 19.07
N VAL A 348 12.11 -21.12 18.08
CA VAL A 348 13.55 -21.33 18.32
C VAL A 348 14.20 -20.06 18.90
N VAL A 349 13.85 -18.88 18.39
CA VAL A 349 14.35 -17.57 18.86
C VAL A 349 13.86 -17.29 20.28
N LYS A 350 12.60 -17.63 20.62
CA LYS A 350 12.11 -17.58 22.00
C LYS A 350 12.88 -18.50 22.94
N ALA A 351 13.29 -19.69 22.49
CA ALA A 351 14.17 -20.58 23.27
C ALA A 351 15.59 -20.02 23.45
N ILE A 352 16.15 -19.29 22.48
CA ILE A 352 17.43 -18.57 22.61
C ILE A 352 17.32 -17.45 23.67
N LEU A 353 16.28 -16.63 23.60
CA LEU A 353 16.14 -15.42 24.43
C LEU A 353 15.64 -15.71 25.86
N PHE A 354 14.74 -16.69 26.02
CA PHE A 354 13.97 -16.88 27.25
C PHE A 354 14.13 -18.26 27.90
N GLY A 355 14.92 -19.16 27.30
CA GLY A 355 15.22 -20.49 27.82
C GLY A 355 14.01 -21.43 27.82
N LYS A 356 13.72 -22.05 28.98
CA LYS A 356 12.57 -22.93 29.14
C LYS A 356 11.26 -22.16 29.30
N ASP A 357 10.17 -22.82 28.94
CA ASP A 357 8.79 -22.40 29.23
C ASP A 357 8.46 -20.98 28.72
N ALA A 358 9.00 -20.64 27.55
CA ALA A 358 8.77 -19.36 26.87
C ALA A 358 7.30 -19.18 26.44
N ASP A 359 6.69 -20.23 25.88
CA ASP A 359 5.30 -20.20 25.40
C ASP A 359 4.28 -20.08 26.57
N ALA A 360 4.62 -20.67 27.72
CA ALA A 360 3.81 -20.57 28.94
C ALA A 360 3.86 -19.16 29.56
N PHE A 361 5.00 -18.46 29.42
CA PHE A 361 5.17 -17.09 29.89
C PHE A 361 4.28 -16.10 29.11
N GLU A 362 4.28 -16.16 27.78
CA GLU A 362 3.40 -15.31 26.94
C GLU A 362 1.91 -15.62 27.20
N SER A 363 1.58 -16.90 27.44
CA SER A 363 0.22 -17.32 27.78
C SER A 363 -0.30 -16.62 29.05
N CYS A 364 0.56 -16.43 30.07
CA CYS A 364 0.21 -15.66 31.27
C CYS A 364 0.13 -14.14 31.03
N SER A 365 0.92 -13.57 30.10
CA SER A 365 0.83 -12.14 29.76
C SER A 365 -0.43 -11.80 28.95
N ARG A 366 -1.02 -12.77 28.26
CA ARG A 366 -2.23 -12.59 27.42
C ARG A 366 -3.54 -12.57 28.21
N GLU A 367 -3.55 -13.00 29.47
CA GLU A 367 -4.69 -12.85 30.37
C GLU A 367 -4.69 -11.43 30.97
N GLY A 368 -5.42 -10.52 30.31
CA GLY A 368 -5.45 -9.08 30.61
C GLY A 368 -6.11 -8.64 31.93
N ASP A 369 -5.97 -9.45 32.99
CA ASP A 369 -6.33 -9.15 34.38
C ASP A 369 -5.07 -9.04 35.29
N VAL A 370 -3.87 -9.20 34.70
CA VAL A 370 -2.58 -9.01 35.36
C VAL A 370 -2.27 -7.50 35.49
N SER A 371 -1.92 -7.05 36.70
CA SER A 371 -1.52 -5.66 36.95
C SER A 371 -0.18 -5.31 36.29
N ASP A 372 -0.02 -4.06 35.80
CA ASP A 372 1.24 -3.52 35.23
C ASP A 372 2.48 -3.82 36.10
N THR A 373 2.34 -3.83 37.42
CA THR A 373 3.45 -4.12 38.34
C THR A 373 3.88 -5.58 38.28
N THR A 374 2.93 -6.51 38.14
CA THR A 374 3.17 -7.94 37.98
C THR A 374 3.70 -8.26 36.58
N GLU A 375 3.15 -7.66 35.53
CA GLU A 375 3.67 -7.76 34.15
C GLU A 375 5.16 -7.34 34.10
N HIS A 376 5.48 -6.19 34.68
CA HIS A 376 6.85 -5.68 34.74
C HIS A 376 7.81 -6.61 35.53
N GLU A 377 7.34 -7.26 36.61
CA GLU A 377 8.14 -8.24 37.34
C GLU A 377 8.37 -9.54 36.55
N LEU A 378 7.35 -10.02 35.84
CA LEU A 378 7.46 -11.20 34.97
C LEU A 378 8.51 -10.96 33.90
N TRP A 379 8.46 -9.82 33.19
CA TRP A 379 9.49 -9.44 32.23
C TRP A 379 10.88 -9.26 32.88
N ARG A 380 11.00 -8.62 34.05
CA ARG A 380 12.31 -8.46 34.74
C ARG A 380 12.99 -9.81 34.99
N ARG A 381 12.23 -10.87 35.25
CA ARG A 381 12.73 -12.24 35.49
C ARG A 381 13.23 -12.95 34.22
N LYS A 382 12.97 -12.40 33.02
CA LYS A 382 13.54 -12.85 31.73
C LYS A 382 14.88 -12.17 31.40
N GLY A 383 15.60 -11.64 32.40
CA GLY A 383 16.98 -11.18 32.25
C GLY A 383 17.14 -9.92 31.39
N PRO A 384 18.30 -9.72 30.72
CA PRO A 384 18.61 -8.49 29.97
C PRO A 384 17.56 -8.12 28.92
N VAL A 385 17.01 -9.11 28.21
CA VAL A 385 15.98 -8.91 27.17
C VAL A 385 14.68 -8.38 27.78
N GLY A 386 14.28 -8.90 28.94
CA GLY A 386 13.08 -8.45 29.66
C GLY A 386 13.26 -7.15 30.45
N LYS A 387 14.48 -6.83 30.90
CA LYS A 387 14.84 -5.48 31.35
C LYS A 387 14.68 -4.48 30.20
N LEU A 388 15.18 -4.82 29.01
CA LEU A 388 15.08 -3.97 27.82
C LEU A 388 13.61 -3.76 27.40
N HIS A 389 12.80 -4.82 27.34
CA HIS A 389 11.37 -4.73 27.05
C HIS A 389 10.68 -3.70 27.97
N ASN A 390 10.88 -3.82 29.30
CA ASN A 390 10.31 -2.88 30.27
C ASN A 390 10.74 -1.43 30.02
N LEU A 391 12.02 -1.18 29.71
CA LEU A 391 12.53 0.16 29.39
C LEU A 391 11.90 0.72 28.11
N VAL A 392 11.83 -0.09 27.05
CA VAL A 392 11.25 0.26 25.75
C VAL A 392 9.76 0.56 25.86
N VAL A 393 9.00 -0.29 26.54
CA VAL A 393 7.57 -0.10 26.79
C VAL A 393 7.32 1.14 27.65
N ALA A 394 8.13 1.39 28.70
CA ALA A 394 8.00 2.60 29.51
C ALA A 394 8.26 3.90 28.72
N ILE A 395 9.25 3.90 27.82
CA ILE A 395 9.51 5.04 26.92
C ILE A 395 8.36 5.22 25.92
N HIS A 396 7.91 4.13 25.28
CA HIS A 396 6.84 4.15 24.28
C HIS A 396 5.48 4.57 24.86
N ARG A 397 5.15 4.13 26.08
CA ARG A 397 3.93 4.55 26.82
C ARG A 397 4.04 5.98 27.41
N SER A 398 5.11 6.75 27.15
CA SER A 398 5.34 8.07 27.75
C SER A 398 5.87 9.14 26.79
N ASP A 399 5.03 10.13 26.45
CA ASP A 399 5.41 11.31 25.65
C ASP A 399 6.59 12.07 26.24
N VAL A 400 6.70 12.13 27.57
CA VAL A 400 7.78 12.83 28.28
C VAL A 400 9.11 12.13 28.06
N LEU A 401 9.15 10.80 28.19
CA LEU A 401 10.37 10.01 27.96
C LEU A 401 10.74 9.95 26.47
N THR A 402 9.76 9.79 25.58
CA THR A 402 9.98 9.85 24.13
C THR A 402 10.51 11.23 23.70
N THR A 403 9.97 12.32 24.23
CA THR A 403 10.48 13.68 23.96
C THR A 403 11.88 13.91 24.54
N LEU A 404 12.18 13.34 25.71
CA LEU A 404 13.51 13.37 26.32
C LEU A 404 14.53 12.57 25.48
N LEU A 405 14.17 11.38 25.00
CA LEU A 405 15.03 10.55 24.12
C LEU A 405 15.36 11.29 22.81
N ARG A 406 14.37 11.94 22.22
CA ARG A 406 14.52 12.75 21.00
C ARG A 406 15.36 14.01 21.24
N SER A 407 15.25 14.65 22.40
CA SER A 407 16.03 15.87 22.70
C SER A 407 17.49 15.59 23.06
N ILE A 408 17.78 14.48 23.75
CA ILE A 408 19.16 14.03 24.00
C ILE A 408 19.89 13.77 22.67
N GLN A 409 19.26 13.07 21.73
CA GLN A 409 19.81 12.84 20.38
C GLN A 409 20.06 14.15 19.62
N ARG A 410 19.11 15.09 19.64
CA ARG A 410 19.27 16.38 18.94
C ARG A 410 20.47 17.17 19.44
N LEU A 411 20.69 17.24 20.75
CA LEU A 411 21.83 17.96 21.32
C LEU A 411 23.15 17.43 20.75
N GLU A 412 23.35 16.12 20.73
CA GLU A 412 24.55 15.50 20.14
C GLU A 412 24.63 15.70 18.62
N PHE A 413 23.50 15.65 17.90
CA PHE A 413 23.48 15.85 16.45
C PHE A 413 23.81 17.30 16.06
N ASP A 414 23.27 18.27 16.80
CA ASP A 414 23.48 19.71 16.61
C ASP A 414 24.93 20.11 16.99
N GLU A 415 25.50 19.51 18.04
CA GLU A 415 26.89 19.70 18.49
C GLU A 415 27.92 19.01 17.60
N SER A 416 27.54 17.98 16.82
CA SER A 416 28.46 17.22 15.95
C SER A 416 29.11 18.10 14.88
N GLU A 417 30.39 17.84 14.54
CA GLU A 417 31.07 18.56 13.46
C GLU A 417 30.66 18.10 12.05
N ASP A 418 30.15 16.88 11.88
CA ASP A 418 29.76 16.33 10.58
C ASP A 418 28.35 16.84 10.15
N PRO A 419 28.22 17.55 9.01
CA PRO A 419 26.92 17.95 8.47
C PRO A 419 25.97 16.77 8.20
N ARG A 420 26.51 15.57 7.92
CA ARG A 420 25.72 14.34 7.72
C ARG A 420 25.17 13.74 9.03
N VAL A 421 25.65 14.22 10.18
CA VAL A 421 25.08 13.92 11.50
C VAL A 421 24.02 14.95 11.87
N ARG A 422 24.29 16.25 11.68
CA ARG A 422 23.33 17.35 11.95
C ARG A 422 21.98 17.19 11.26
N ILE A 423 21.95 16.63 10.03
CA ILE A 423 20.70 16.40 9.28
C ILE A 423 19.92 15.14 9.69
N ARG A 424 20.40 14.35 10.66
CA ARG A 424 19.73 13.11 11.09
C ARG A 424 18.48 13.42 11.90
N LYS A 425 17.43 12.63 11.66
CA LYS A 425 16.24 12.61 12.53
C LYS A 425 16.54 11.73 13.76
N PRO A 426 16.16 12.14 14.98
CA PRO A 426 16.19 11.27 16.15
C PRO A 426 15.40 9.99 15.92
N LEU A 427 15.92 8.87 16.41
CA LEU A 427 15.29 7.56 16.35
C LEU A 427 14.48 7.31 17.63
N ASP A 428 13.29 6.76 17.47
CA ASP A 428 12.48 6.23 18.58
C ASP A 428 12.81 4.76 18.88
N VAL A 429 12.37 4.27 20.04
CA VAL A 429 12.44 2.85 20.38
C VAL A 429 11.51 2.00 19.51
N VAL A 430 11.91 0.76 19.23
CA VAL A 430 11.08 -0.26 18.57
C VAL A 430 10.60 -1.22 19.64
N VAL A 431 9.28 -1.32 19.82
CA VAL A 431 8.65 -2.29 20.73
C VAL A 431 8.56 -3.64 20.03
N ASP A 432 8.81 -4.73 20.76
CA ASP A 432 8.62 -6.09 20.25
C ASP A 432 7.12 -6.50 20.21
N ASN A 433 6.85 -7.63 19.58
CA ASN A 433 5.51 -8.14 19.29
C ASN A 433 5.54 -9.67 19.13
N GLU A 434 4.80 -10.39 19.97
CA GLU A 434 4.69 -11.86 19.99
C GLU A 434 4.40 -12.48 18.60
N THR A 435 3.66 -11.77 17.75
CA THR A 435 3.19 -12.26 16.43
C THR A 435 4.17 -12.01 15.28
N ARG A 436 5.29 -11.29 15.49
CA ARG A 436 6.31 -11.05 14.44
C ARG A 436 7.59 -11.79 14.81
N TRP A 437 7.99 -12.77 13.99
CA TRP A 437 8.95 -13.84 14.35
C TRP A 437 10.35 -13.41 14.83
N LEU A 438 10.73 -12.14 14.64
CA LEU A 438 12.03 -11.57 15.04
C LEU A 438 11.89 -10.21 15.75
N SER A 439 10.71 -9.86 16.26
CA SER A 439 10.44 -8.54 16.84
C SER A 439 11.41 -8.14 17.97
N GLN A 440 11.83 -9.09 18.81
CA GLN A 440 12.84 -8.87 19.84
C GLN A 440 14.23 -8.54 19.26
N LEU A 441 14.62 -9.11 18.12
CA LEU A 441 15.88 -8.77 17.45
C LEU A 441 15.89 -7.30 17.00
N TYR A 442 14.78 -6.83 16.42
CA TYR A 442 14.67 -5.44 15.99
C TYR A 442 14.64 -4.46 17.17
N MET A 443 13.99 -4.83 18.29
CA MET A 443 14.09 -4.10 19.56
C MET A 443 15.54 -4.04 20.06
N ILE A 444 16.25 -5.18 20.09
CA ILE A 444 17.65 -5.29 20.52
C ILE A 444 18.57 -4.41 19.65
N ARG A 445 18.50 -4.52 18.32
CA ARG A 445 19.32 -3.68 17.41
C ARG A 445 19.02 -2.19 17.60
N ARG A 446 17.73 -1.81 17.72
CA ARG A 446 17.36 -0.40 17.96
C ARG A 446 17.88 0.09 19.30
N ALA A 447 17.83 -0.74 20.34
CA ALA A 447 18.36 -0.40 21.67
C ALA A 447 19.88 -0.25 21.69
N LEU A 448 20.61 -1.16 21.03
CA LEU A 448 22.07 -1.07 20.89
C LEU A 448 22.47 0.23 20.14
N ARG A 449 21.78 0.56 19.04
CA ARG A 449 21.93 1.84 18.32
C ARG A 449 21.56 3.08 19.16
N LEU A 450 20.75 2.93 20.20
CA LEU A 450 20.29 4.01 21.08
C LEU A 450 20.99 4.03 22.45
N ARG A 451 21.90 3.09 22.75
CA ARG A 451 22.48 2.84 24.08
C ARG A 451 22.90 4.11 24.85
N PRO A 452 23.78 4.99 24.33
CA PRO A 452 24.22 6.18 25.08
C PRO A 452 23.07 7.15 25.39
N TYR A 453 22.08 7.27 24.50
CA TYR A 453 20.91 8.11 24.70
C TYR A 453 19.94 7.51 25.73
N LEU A 454 19.80 6.18 25.77
CA LEU A 454 18.98 5.46 26.75
C LEU A 454 19.57 5.53 28.17
N GLU A 455 20.87 5.32 28.31
CA GLU A 455 21.59 5.48 29.58
C GLU A 455 21.47 6.94 30.09
N THR A 456 21.66 7.92 29.20
CA THR A 456 21.49 9.35 29.50
C THR A 456 20.04 9.70 29.85
N LEU A 457 19.05 9.08 29.21
CA LEU A 457 17.62 9.28 29.50
C LEU A 457 17.27 8.80 30.91
N VAL A 458 17.68 7.59 31.29
CA VAL A 458 17.39 7.03 32.62
C VAL A 458 18.06 7.88 33.70
N LEU A 459 19.31 8.32 33.48
CA LEU A 459 20.01 9.22 34.39
C LEU A 459 19.29 10.58 34.55
N LYS A 460 18.95 11.25 33.44
CA LYS A 460 18.24 12.55 33.47
C LYS A 460 16.85 12.42 34.08
N HIS A 461 16.12 11.34 33.83
CA HIS A 461 14.79 11.10 34.40
C HIS A 461 14.87 10.85 35.92
N LYS A 462 15.85 10.06 36.39
CA LYS A 462 16.10 9.85 37.82
C LYS A 462 16.43 11.16 38.54
N GLN A 463 17.34 11.96 37.99
CA GLN A 463 17.71 13.28 38.52
C GLN A 463 16.52 14.25 38.59
N ALA A 464 15.64 14.27 37.59
CA ALA A 464 14.41 15.07 37.60
C ALA A 464 13.46 14.62 38.72
N TRP A 465 13.21 13.31 38.84
CA TRP A 465 12.33 12.77 39.89
C TRP A 465 12.86 13.05 41.31
N GLU A 466 14.17 12.93 41.53
CA GLU A 466 14.82 13.26 42.80
C GLU A 466 14.68 14.75 43.16
N LYS A 467 14.82 15.64 42.17
CA LYS A 467 14.66 17.09 42.31
C LYS A 467 13.23 17.51 42.68
N ASP A 468 12.23 16.80 42.17
CA ASP A 468 10.81 17.14 42.37
C ASP A 468 10.21 16.54 43.68
N ASN A 469 10.89 15.55 44.30
CA ASN A 469 10.42 14.82 45.50
C ASN A 469 11.16 15.08 46.84
N PRO A 470 11.71 16.27 47.15
CA PRO A 470 12.39 16.51 48.43
C PRO A 470 11.41 16.59 49.61
N LEU A 471 11.89 16.16 50.79
CA LEU A 471 11.32 16.56 52.07
C LEU A 471 11.66 18.02 52.39
N LYS A 472 10.66 18.78 52.89
CA LYS A 472 10.92 20.12 53.43
C LYS A 472 11.89 19.99 54.62
N ARG A 473 13.07 20.60 54.51
CA ARG A 473 14.18 20.64 55.50
C ARG A 473 15.06 19.39 55.64
N SER A 474 15.13 18.47 54.67
CA SER A 474 16.20 17.45 54.65
C SER A 474 16.54 16.95 53.24
N LYS A 475 17.79 16.50 53.01
CA LYS A 475 18.22 15.79 51.77
C LYS A 475 17.69 14.34 51.71
N ARG A 476 16.44 14.12 52.10
CA ARG A 476 15.78 12.80 52.10
C ARG A 476 14.50 12.88 51.26
N LEU A 477 14.17 11.78 50.58
CA LEU A 477 12.96 11.66 49.77
C LEU A 477 11.71 11.60 50.66
N ARG A 478 10.56 12.03 50.14
CA ARG A 478 9.28 11.92 50.85
C ARG A 478 8.89 10.46 51.06
N THR A 479 8.36 10.13 52.23
CA THR A 479 7.95 8.75 52.61
C THR A 479 6.90 8.12 51.69
N SER A 480 6.17 8.93 50.90
CA SER A 480 5.17 8.50 49.92
C SER A 480 5.63 8.59 48.46
N ALA A 481 6.87 8.98 48.18
CA ALA A 481 7.38 9.12 46.82
C ALA A 481 7.88 7.76 46.29
N VAL A 482 7.12 7.15 45.40
CA VAL A 482 7.50 5.91 44.70
C VAL A 482 8.41 6.23 43.51
N MET A 483 9.59 5.62 43.46
CA MET A 483 10.54 5.77 42.36
C MET A 483 10.03 5.05 41.09
N PRO A 484 10.04 5.69 39.90
CA PRO A 484 9.67 5.07 38.63
C PRO A 484 10.48 3.80 38.39
N SER A 485 9.84 2.73 37.90
CA SER A 485 10.46 1.40 37.83
C SER A 485 11.78 1.40 37.04
N ILE A 486 11.83 2.09 35.90
CA ILE A 486 13.04 2.23 35.06
C ILE A 486 14.21 2.98 35.75
N CYS A 487 13.97 3.70 36.84
CA CYS A 487 14.99 4.41 37.61
C CYS A 487 15.53 3.61 38.82
N ARG A 488 14.96 2.43 39.08
CA ARG A 488 15.40 1.55 40.17
C ARG A 488 16.53 0.64 39.69
N GLU A 489 17.52 0.41 40.54
CA GLU A 489 18.75 -0.30 40.14
C GLU A 489 18.46 -1.75 39.67
N GLU A 490 17.42 -2.42 40.19
CA GLU A 490 17.05 -3.78 39.76
C GLU A 490 16.46 -3.87 38.33
N ASN A 491 16.10 -2.73 37.72
CA ASN A 491 15.61 -2.65 36.34
C ASN A 491 16.64 -2.03 35.38
N LYS A 492 17.80 -1.60 35.89
CA LYS A 492 18.85 -0.97 35.08
C LYS A 492 19.55 -2.02 34.21
N LEU A 493 19.87 -1.62 32.97
CA LEU A 493 20.81 -2.32 32.10
C LEU A 493 22.24 -1.88 32.47
N ASP A 494 23.08 -2.83 32.88
CA ASP A 494 24.52 -2.65 33.09
C ASP A 494 25.34 -3.12 31.88
N ASP A 495 26.68 -2.96 31.94
CA ASP A 495 27.57 -3.34 30.84
C ASP A 495 27.50 -4.84 30.47
N LYS A 496 27.14 -5.71 31.41
CA LYS A 496 26.93 -7.15 31.13
C LYS A 496 25.59 -7.38 30.47
N ASP A 497 24.52 -6.73 30.94
CA ASP A 497 23.21 -6.80 30.27
C ASP A 497 23.36 -6.38 28.80
N TRP A 498 24.06 -5.28 28.53
CA TRP A 498 24.32 -4.81 27.17
C TRP A 498 25.16 -5.78 26.34
N ALA A 499 26.22 -6.36 26.90
CA ALA A 499 27.03 -7.37 26.21
C ALA A 499 26.23 -8.66 25.91
N VAL A 500 25.28 -9.04 26.77
CA VAL A 500 24.35 -10.16 26.52
C VAL A 500 23.38 -9.82 25.39
N LEU A 501 22.83 -8.60 25.37
CA LEU A 501 21.97 -8.11 24.28
C LEU A 501 22.72 -8.07 22.94
N GLU A 502 23.98 -7.63 22.92
CA GLU A 502 24.85 -7.67 21.73
C GLU A 502 25.14 -9.10 21.27
N ALA A 503 25.48 -10.01 22.19
CA ALA A 503 25.69 -11.43 21.87
C ALA A 503 24.43 -12.10 21.29
N PHE A 504 23.24 -11.81 21.82
CA PHE A 504 21.98 -12.27 21.22
C PHE A 504 21.74 -11.65 19.84
N GLY A 505 21.95 -10.34 19.65
CA GLY A 505 21.82 -9.68 18.36
C GLY A 505 22.70 -10.31 17.27
N ASN A 506 23.91 -10.71 17.63
CA ASN A 506 24.86 -11.39 16.74
C ASN A 506 24.45 -12.83 16.40
N ILE A 507 23.96 -13.62 17.36
CA ILE A 507 23.48 -15.00 17.09
C ILE A 507 22.22 -14.97 16.22
N LEU A 508 21.32 -14.01 16.46
CA LEU A 508 20.03 -13.90 15.77
C LEU A 508 20.13 -13.31 14.35
N GLN A 509 21.29 -12.81 13.92
CA GLN A 509 21.50 -12.37 12.53
C GLN A 509 21.21 -13.50 11.53
N SER A 510 21.73 -14.70 11.77
CA SER A 510 21.52 -15.85 10.88
C SER A 510 20.05 -16.27 10.78
N PHE A 511 19.26 -16.05 11.84
CA PHE A 511 17.82 -16.27 11.82
C PHE A 511 17.08 -15.21 11.00
N GLU A 512 17.54 -13.95 11.00
CA GLU A 512 17.03 -12.90 10.11
C GLU A 512 17.34 -13.19 8.64
N ASP A 513 18.56 -13.62 8.34
CA ASP A 513 18.97 -13.99 6.98
C ASP A 513 18.11 -15.15 6.43
N ALA A 514 17.81 -16.15 7.27
CA ALA A 514 16.93 -17.27 6.92
C ALA A 514 15.45 -16.85 6.77
N VAL A 515 14.92 -15.96 7.63
CA VAL A 515 13.56 -15.40 7.46
C VAL A 515 13.47 -14.60 6.17
N LYS A 516 14.40 -13.68 5.89
CA LYS A 516 14.38 -12.87 4.67
C LYS A 516 14.45 -13.70 3.39
N ALA A 517 15.14 -14.85 3.43
CA ALA A 517 15.18 -15.80 2.32
C ALA A 517 13.83 -16.51 2.09
N LEU A 518 13.13 -16.88 3.17
CA LEU A 518 11.98 -17.79 3.13
C LEU A 518 10.61 -17.12 3.40
N GLU A 519 10.56 -15.83 3.73
CA GLU A 519 9.30 -15.09 3.94
C GLU A 519 8.62 -14.62 2.65
N GLY A 520 9.26 -14.76 1.49
CA GLY A 520 8.66 -14.39 0.20
C GLY A 520 7.45 -15.26 -0.19
N ASP A 521 6.92 -15.03 -1.39
CA ASP A 521 5.74 -15.72 -1.94
C ASP A 521 6.07 -16.61 -3.15
N GLY A 522 7.35 -16.91 -3.37
CA GLY A 522 7.88 -17.63 -4.53
C GLY A 522 7.86 -16.84 -5.84
N ILE A 523 7.19 -15.68 -5.92
CA ILE A 523 7.00 -14.94 -7.18
C ILE A 523 8.29 -14.19 -7.56
N GLN A 524 8.86 -14.51 -8.72
CA GLN A 524 10.01 -13.81 -9.28
C GLN A 524 9.70 -12.32 -9.47
N ARG A 525 10.62 -11.43 -9.05
CA ARG A 525 10.49 -9.98 -9.25
C ARG A 525 11.79 -9.35 -9.72
N ARG A 526 11.66 -8.38 -10.64
CA ARG A 526 12.78 -7.56 -11.08
C ARG A 526 13.19 -6.56 -9.97
N ARG A 527 14.39 -6.70 -9.44
CA ARG A 527 14.99 -5.80 -8.43
C ARG A 527 15.55 -4.53 -9.06
N LYS A 528 15.89 -3.52 -8.24
CA LYS A 528 16.47 -2.23 -8.68
C LYS A 528 17.78 -2.36 -9.49
N GLN A 529 18.54 -3.45 -9.27
CA GLN A 529 19.75 -3.78 -10.02
C GLN A 529 19.47 -4.48 -11.37
N GLY A 530 18.20 -4.68 -11.73
CA GLY A 530 17.77 -5.30 -12.98
C GLY A 530 17.60 -6.82 -12.93
N HIS A 531 18.15 -7.48 -11.91
CA HIS A 531 18.09 -8.94 -11.71
C HIS A 531 16.68 -9.43 -11.36
N PHE A 532 16.36 -10.68 -11.69
CA PHE A 532 15.12 -11.36 -11.28
C PHE A 532 15.43 -12.39 -10.19
N GLU A 533 14.68 -12.34 -9.10
CA GLU A 533 14.85 -13.27 -7.97
C GLU A 533 13.49 -13.65 -7.37
N SER A 534 13.38 -14.90 -6.92
CA SER A 534 12.29 -15.45 -6.12
C SER A 534 12.77 -15.67 -4.67
N TYR A 535 11.90 -15.39 -3.71
CA TYR A 535 12.12 -15.56 -2.27
C TYR A 535 10.91 -16.32 -1.70
N GLY A 536 11.06 -17.08 -0.61
CA GLY A 536 9.98 -17.94 -0.08
C GLY A 536 9.86 -19.32 -0.71
N ASN A 537 10.88 -19.73 -1.45
CA ASN A 537 10.92 -20.99 -2.18
C ASN A 537 11.00 -22.19 -1.23
N VAL A 538 10.07 -23.15 -1.35
CA VAL A 538 9.94 -24.26 -0.40
C VAL A 538 11.11 -25.26 -0.40
N TRP A 539 11.81 -25.41 -1.53
CA TRP A 539 13.00 -26.28 -1.62
C TRP A 539 14.18 -25.76 -0.78
N ASP A 540 14.24 -24.46 -0.51
CA ASP A 540 15.27 -23.86 0.35
C ASP A 540 15.03 -24.13 1.85
N VAL A 541 13.87 -24.69 2.25
CA VAL A 541 13.53 -24.92 3.67
C VAL A 541 14.47 -25.93 4.35
N VAL A 542 14.77 -27.06 3.71
CA VAL A 542 15.70 -28.07 4.28
C VAL A 542 17.10 -27.46 4.45
N VAL A 543 17.52 -26.63 3.49
CA VAL A 543 18.78 -25.89 3.56
C VAL A 543 18.76 -24.84 4.68
N GLY A 544 17.60 -24.22 4.93
CA GLY A 544 17.36 -23.33 6.06
C GLY A 544 17.54 -24.00 7.43
N TYR A 545 17.05 -25.24 7.60
CA TYR A 545 17.29 -26.00 8.83
C TYR A 545 18.78 -26.32 9.03
N GLU A 546 19.46 -26.85 8.01
CA GLU A 546 20.88 -27.23 8.10
C GLU A 546 21.80 -26.01 8.32
N PHE A 547 21.49 -24.87 7.67
CA PHE A 547 22.15 -23.58 7.92
C PHE A 547 22.01 -23.15 9.39
N LEU A 548 20.79 -23.13 9.93
CA LEU A 548 20.55 -22.69 11.30
C LEU A 548 21.09 -23.67 12.36
N LEU A 549 21.07 -24.98 12.10
CA LEU A 549 21.74 -25.99 12.94
C LEU A 549 23.26 -25.77 12.96
N ALA A 550 23.88 -25.50 11.80
CA ALA A 550 25.30 -25.21 11.71
C ALA A 550 25.69 -23.90 12.42
N GLU A 551 24.87 -22.85 12.32
CA GLU A 551 25.09 -21.59 13.06
C GLU A 551 24.90 -21.75 14.58
N LEU A 552 23.93 -22.55 15.03
CA LEU A 552 23.78 -22.89 16.45
C LEU A 552 24.97 -23.71 16.98
N GLU A 553 25.53 -24.65 16.22
CA GLU A 553 26.76 -25.35 16.62
C GLU A 553 28.00 -24.42 16.61
N LYS A 554 28.09 -23.47 15.67
CA LYS A 554 29.14 -22.42 15.68
C LYS A 554 29.02 -21.52 16.91
N ALA A 555 27.80 -21.17 17.34
CA ALA A 555 27.57 -20.43 18.58
C ALA A 555 27.91 -21.27 19.83
N LYS A 556 27.51 -22.55 19.84
CA LYS A 556 27.80 -23.52 20.90
C LYS A 556 29.30 -23.74 21.09
N ALA A 557 30.08 -23.78 20.01
CA ALA A 557 31.54 -23.85 20.06
C ALA A 557 32.19 -22.57 20.64
N LYS A 558 31.52 -21.42 20.53
CA LYS A 558 31.96 -20.11 21.06
C LYS A 558 31.44 -19.81 22.47
N VAL A 559 30.74 -20.74 23.14
CA VAL A 559 30.07 -20.52 24.44
C VAL A 559 30.94 -19.81 25.50
N LEU A 560 32.23 -20.14 25.57
CA LEU A 560 33.17 -19.54 26.54
C LEU A 560 33.53 -18.07 26.24
N GLN A 561 33.12 -17.53 25.10
CA GLN A 561 33.35 -16.15 24.67
C GLN A 561 32.15 -15.22 24.99
N TYR A 562 31.00 -15.77 25.39
CA TYR A 562 29.82 -14.98 25.76
C TYR A 562 29.87 -14.51 27.23
N PRO A 563 29.19 -13.41 27.60
CA PRO A 563 29.26 -12.85 28.95
C PRO A 563 28.73 -13.78 30.06
N GLU A 564 27.80 -14.69 29.73
CA GLU A 564 27.22 -15.65 30.64
C GLU A 564 27.27 -17.08 30.04
N PRO A 565 28.44 -17.75 30.03
CA PRO A 565 28.63 -18.98 29.27
C PRO A 565 27.61 -20.08 29.55
N GLU A 566 27.27 -20.37 30.81
CA GLU A 566 26.30 -21.41 31.15
C GLU A 566 24.86 -21.07 30.74
N HIS A 567 24.47 -19.78 30.75
CA HIS A 567 23.15 -19.36 30.29
C HIS A 567 23.03 -19.48 28.76
N PHE A 568 24.02 -18.98 28.01
CA PHE A 568 24.08 -19.15 26.56
C PHE A 568 24.14 -20.63 26.17
N LYS A 569 24.94 -21.44 26.86
CA LYS A 569 25.03 -22.89 26.66
C LYS A 569 23.68 -23.59 26.86
N VAL A 570 22.92 -23.25 27.90
CA VAL A 570 21.59 -23.83 28.11
C VAL A 570 20.64 -23.39 26.99
N ASN A 571 20.55 -22.10 26.68
CA ASN A 571 19.58 -21.59 25.73
C ASN A 571 19.89 -22.01 24.28
N ILE A 572 21.17 -22.04 23.86
CA ILE A 572 21.59 -22.54 22.54
C ILE A 572 21.26 -24.03 22.40
N ASN A 573 21.44 -24.86 23.44
CA ASN A 573 21.05 -26.28 23.37
C ASN A 573 19.52 -26.46 23.40
N LEU A 574 18.76 -25.59 24.06
CA LEU A 574 17.28 -25.60 24.00
C LEU A 574 16.77 -25.19 22.61
N ALA A 575 17.38 -24.16 22.03
CA ALA A 575 17.09 -23.70 20.67
C ALA A 575 17.44 -24.77 19.62
N TRP A 576 18.62 -25.40 19.73
CA TRP A 576 19.02 -26.52 18.88
C TRP A 576 18.02 -27.68 19.00
N LYS A 577 17.63 -28.06 20.22
CA LYS A 577 16.64 -29.11 20.43
C LYS A 577 15.26 -28.73 19.86
N LYS A 578 14.84 -27.48 19.96
CA LYS A 578 13.57 -26.99 19.40
C LYS A 578 13.61 -26.97 17.87
N LEU A 579 14.75 -26.65 17.26
CA LEU A 579 14.95 -26.69 15.81
C LEU A 579 14.96 -28.14 15.29
N ASP A 580 15.70 -29.04 15.95
CA ASP A 580 15.72 -30.48 15.66
C ASP A 580 14.33 -31.13 15.86
N GLU A 581 13.57 -30.74 16.89
CA GLU A 581 12.17 -31.18 17.10
C GLU A 581 11.27 -30.88 15.88
N TYR A 582 11.44 -29.73 15.24
CA TYR A 582 10.72 -29.39 14.01
C TYR A 582 11.36 -29.95 12.74
N TYR A 583 12.67 -30.17 12.72
CA TYR A 583 13.36 -30.80 11.59
C TYR A 583 12.92 -32.27 11.42
N ASN A 584 12.77 -33.00 12.53
CA ASN A 584 12.19 -34.35 12.53
C ASN A 584 10.69 -34.37 12.14
N LYS A 585 9.99 -33.22 12.11
CA LYS A 585 8.60 -33.13 11.62
C LYS A 585 8.51 -32.89 10.11
N LEU A 586 9.62 -32.66 9.40
CA LEU A 586 9.59 -32.64 7.93
C LEU A 586 9.22 -34.02 7.35
N ASP A 587 9.50 -35.10 8.09
CA ASP A 587 9.04 -36.46 7.81
C ASP A 587 7.51 -36.63 7.77
N GLU A 588 6.72 -35.67 8.28
CA GLU A 588 5.25 -35.77 8.29
C GLU A 588 4.61 -35.52 6.92
N THR A 589 5.34 -34.92 5.97
CA THR A 589 4.81 -34.52 4.65
C THR A 589 5.90 -34.53 3.58
N ALA A 590 5.54 -34.94 2.35
CA ALA A 590 6.50 -35.02 1.25
C ALA A 590 7.02 -33.66 0.75
N ILE A 591 6.37 -32.54 1.12
CA ILE A 591 6.63 -31.17 0.61
C ILE A 591 8.12 -30.86 0.47
N TYR A 592 8.86 -31.03 1.56
CA TYR A 592 10.24 -30.54 1.69
C TYR A 592 11.26 -31.45 0.98
N TYR A 593 11.03 -32.77 1.00
CA TYR A 593 11.94 -33.72 0.38
C TYR A 593 11.71 -33.78 -1.14
N THR A 594 10.45 -33.79 -1.59
CA THR A 594 10.14 -33.79 -3.03
C THR A 594 10.62 -32.51 -3.72
N SER A 595 10.32 -31.33 -3.16
CA SER A 595 10.69 -30.05 -3.81
C SER A 595 12.21 -29.88 -3.96
N LEU A 596 13.01 -30.37 -3.00
CA LEU A 596 14.47 -30.33 -3.07
C LEU A 596 15.08 -31.49 -3.88
N ALA A 597 14.54 -32.71 -3.78
CA ALA A 597 15.00 -33.85 -4.58
C ALA A 597 14.70 -33.71 -6.08
N LEU A 598 13.67 -32.92 -6.45
CA LEU A 598 13.36 -32.52 -7.82
C LEU A 598 14.06 -31.21 -8.24
N HIS A 599 14.87 -30.57 -7.38
CA HIS A 599 15.66 -29.41 -7.78
C HIS A 599 16.94 -29.88 -8.49
N PRO A 600 17.16 -29.56 -9.79
CA PRO A 600 18.21 -30.18 -10.61
C PRO A 600 19.64 -29.94 -10.11
N ALA A 601 19.91 -28.80 -9.45
CA ALA A 601 21.22 -28.49 -8.87
C ALA A 601 21.55 -29.21 -7.53
N TYR A 602 20.57 -29.87 -6.90
CA TYR A 602 20.71 -30.51 -5.59
C TYR A 602 20.39 -32.02 -5.64
N ARG A 603 19.27 -32.41 -6.26
CA ARG A 603 18.82 -33.81 -6.45
C ARG A 603 19.00 -34.64 -5.16
N TRP A 604 19.28 -35.95 -5.28
CA TRP A 604 19.60 -36.79 -4.12
C TRP A 604 21.00 -36.58 -3.54
N GLY A 605 21.95 -36.10 -4.34
CA GLY A 605 23.34 -35.96 -3.90
C GLY A 605 23.57 -34.88 -2.84
N TYR A 606 22.69 -33.87 -2.72
CA TYR A 606 22.67 -32.95 -1.58
C TYR A 606 22.42 -33.72 -0.28
N PHE A 607 21.33 -34.50 -0.22
CA PHE A 607 20.97 -35.32 0.95
C PHE A 607 22.06 -36.34 1.27
N GLU A 608 22.62 -37.02 0.26
CA GLU A 608 23.72 -37.98 0.45
C GLU A 608 25.01 -37.35 0.97
N THR A 609 25.24 -36.06 0.71
CA THR A 609 26.40 -35.31 1.20
C THR A 609 26.17 -34.80 2.62
N VAL A 610 25.06 -34.08 2.84
CA VAL A 610 24.74 -33.43 4.13
C VAL A 610 24.35 -34.47 5.19
N TRP A 611 23.56 -35.48 4.83
CA TRP A 611 23.20 -36.61 5.70
C TRP A 611 24.10 -37.84 5.50
N SER A 612 25.35 -37.65 5.07
CA SER A 612 26.35 -38.72 4.92
C SER A 612 26.53 -39.57 6.19
N GLY A 613 26.41 -38.95 7.37
CA GLY A 613 26.40 -39.66 8.66
C GLY A 613 25.06 -40.27 9.10
N ARG A 614 23.99 -40.13 8.30
CA ARG A 614 22.62 -40.58 8.60
C ARG A 614 21.95 -41.26 7.39
N PRO A 615 22.51 -42.35 6.83
CA PRO A 615 21.99 -42.98 5.60
C PRO A 615 20.52 -43.43 5.69
N ALA A 616 20.03 -43.78 6.89
CA ALA A 616 18.62 -44.11 7.12
C ALA A 616 17.67 -42.93 6.87
N TRP A 617 18.13 -41.68 7.02
CA TRP A 617 17.35 -40.48 6.68
C TRP A 617 17.24 -40.31 5.17
N VAL A 618 18.34 -40.54 4.43
CA VAL A 618 18.34 -40.52 2.95
C VAL A 618 17.41 -41.60 2.40
N ALA A 619 17.42 -42.81 2.97
CA ALA A 619 16.50 -43.88 2.60
C ALA A 619 15.04 -43.48 2.84
N LYS A 620 14.69 -43.03 4.05
CA LYS A 620 13.33 -42.60 4.40
C LYS A 620 12.82 -41.46 3.50
N ALA A 621 13.67 -40.47 3.20
CA ALA A 621 13.30 -39.40 2.28
C ALA A 621 13.05 -39.91 0.85
N LYS A 622 13.87 -40.86 0.35
CA LYS A 622 13.65 -41.54 -0.93
C LYS A 622 12.32 -42.30 -0.94
N ASP A 623 12.03 -43.07 0.11
CA ASP A 623 10.76 -43.81 0.26
C ASP A 623 9.54 -42.87 0.24
N ILE A 624 9.62 -41.71 0.90
CA ILE A 624 8.56 -40.69 0.92
C ILE A 624 8.33 -40.10 -0.48
N VAL A 625 9.39 -39.69 -1.19
CA VAL A 625 9.27 -39.09 -2.53
C VAL A 625 8.79 -40.12 -3.55
N GLN A 626 9.35 -41.33 -3.53
CA GLN A 626 8.93 -42.44 -4.39
C GLN A 626 7.45 -42.79 -4.14
N SER A 627 7.03 -42.88 -2.87
CA SER A 627 5.63 -43.15 -2.54
C SER A 627 4.64 -42.09 -3.04
N VAL A 628 5.06 -40.85 -3.29
CA VAL A 628 4.18 -39.85 -3.92
C VAL A 628 4.16 -40.05 -5.43
N TRP A 629 5.32 -40.27 -6.05
CA TRP A 629 5.42 -40.58 -7.48
C TRP A 629 4.54 -41.77 -7.86
N ASP A 630 4.72 -42.92 -7.20
CA ASP A 630 4.02 -44.18 -7.48
C ASP A 630 2.48 -44.06 -7.38
N LYS A 631 1.99 -43.22 -6.45
CA LYS A 631 0.56 -43.13 -6.08
C LYS A 631 -0.18 -41.98 -6.76
N GLU A 632 0.48 -40.84 -6.97
CA GLU A 632 -0.18 -39.59 -7.36
C GLU A 632 0.20 -39.14 -8.79
N TYR A 633 1.35 -39.58 -9.34
CA TYR A 633 1.89 -39.02 -10.59
C TYR A 633 2.29 -40.02 -11.68
N MET A 634 2.80 -41.21 -11.33
CA MET A 634 3.27 -42.21 -12.31
C MET A 634 2.19 -42.59 -13.33
N THR A 635 0.94 -42.77 -12.89
CA THR A 635 -0.20 -43.12 -13.76
C THR A 635 -1.05 -41.93 -14.20
N LEU A 636 -0.79 -40.71 -13.69
CA LEU A 636 -1.56 -39.50 -13.98
C LEU A 636 -1.60 -39.15 -15.47
N ASP A 637 -2.80 -39.01 -16.04
CA ASP A 637 -2.97 -38.62 -17.44
C ASP A 637 -2.75 -37.11 -17.64
N ILE A 638 -2.12 -36.72 -18.75
CA ILE A 638 -1.66 -35.35 -19.00
C ILE A 638 -1.88 -34.95 -20.46
N SER A 639 -2.87 -34.11 -20.67
CA SER A 639 -3.04 -33.32 -21.89
C SER A 639 -1.85 -32.36 -22.05
N LEU A 640 -1.06 -32.56 -23.11
CA LEU A 640 0.00 -31.64 -23.52
C LEU A 640 -0.57 -30.59 -24.49
N GLY A 641 -0.36 -29.30 -24.18
CA GLY A 641 -0.63 -28.19 -25.08
C GLY A 641 0.64 -27.71 -25.81
N ASP A 642 0.50 -27.28 -27.05
CA ASP A 642 1.57 -26.69 -27.86
C ASP A 642 1.87 -25.25 -27.41
N GLU A 643 2.98 -25.05 -26.69
CA GLU A 643 3.43 -23.71 -26.27
C GLU A 643 4.96 -23.55 -26.29
N PRO A 644 5.47 -22.33 -26.57
CA PRO A 644 6.90 -22.07 -26.73
C PRO A 644 7.68 -22.10 -25.41
N ALA A 645 9.01 -22.25 -25.50
CA ALA A 645 9.89 -22.30 -24.33
C ALA A 645 10.24 -20.89 -23.78
N ALA A 646 10.21 -20.76 -22.45
CA ALA A 646 10.63 -19.57 -21.72
C ALA A 646 12.13 -19.22 -21.90
N LYS A 647 12.48 -17.94 -21.79
CA LYS A 647 13.86 -17.43 -21.95
C LYS A 647 14.55 -17.21 -20.60
N ARG A 648 15.60 -17.98 -20.36
CA ARG A 648 16.41 -18.00 -19.12
C ARG A 648 17.08 -16.65 -18.80
N PRO A 649 16.82 -16.03 -17.65
CA PRO A 649 17.67 -14.98 -17.07
C PRO A 649 18.84 -15.59 -16.28
N ARG A 650 19.97 -14.87 -16.18
CA ARG A 650 21.11 -15.20 -15.29
C ARG A 650 21.54 -13.93 -14.57
N THR A 651 21.41 -13.86 -13.24
CA THR A 651 22.20 -12.94 -12.38
C THR A 651 22.06 -13.34 -10.90
N GLN A 652 22.72 -12.59 -9.99
CA GLN A 652 23.10 -13.06 -8.65
C GLN A 652 23.07 -11.90 -7.63
N TYR A 653 22.69 -12.21 -6.39
CA TYR A 653 22.95 -11.40 -5.19
C TYR A 653 23.66 -12.25 -4.13
N TYR A 654 24.21 -11.62 -3.09
CA TYR A 654 25.19 -12.25 -2.18
C TYR A 654 24.84 -12.02 -0.71
N SER A 655 24.07 -12.94 -0.12
CA SER A 655 23.85 -13.04 1.34
C SER A 655 24.58 -14.26 1.92
N PRO A 656 24.76 -14.37 3.25
CA PRO A 656 25.34 -15.55 3.87
C PRO A 656 24.55 -16.83 3.56
N PHE A 657 23.22 -16.75 3.48
CA PHE A 657 22.36 -17.86 3.10
C PHE A 657 22.46 -18.23 1.60
N GLU A 658 22.51 -17.24 0.70
CA GLU A 658 22.78 -17.51 -0.73
C GLU A 658 24.16 -18.13 -0.94
N ARG A 659 25.17 -17.72 -0.16
CA ARG A 659 26.50 -18.32 -0.23
C ARG A 659 26.50 -19.76 0.29
N TYR A 660 25.77 -20.07 1.37
CA TYR A 660 25.59 -21.43 1.86
C TYR A 660 24.84 -22.32 0.83
N LYS A 661 23.82 -21.77 0.14
CA LYS A 661 23.16 -22.45 -0.99
C LYS A 661 24.10 -22.70 -2.17
N ASP A 662 24.90 -21.71 -2.56
CA ASP A 662 25.89 -21.85 -3.64
C ASP A 662 27.00 -22.86 -3.27
N GLU A 663 27.48 -22.86 -2.01
CA GLU A 663 28.43 -23.85 -1.45
C GLU A 663 27.85 -25.29 -1.41
N ALA A 664 26.52 -25.43 -1.36
CA ALA A 664 25.82 -26.71 -1.21
C ALA A 664 25.39 -27.38 -2.54
N ARG A 665 25.60 -26.74 -3.70
CA ARG A 665 25.23 -27.34 -5.00
C ARG A 665 26.20 -28.42 -5.44
N ILE A 666 25.70 -29.39 -6.21
CA ILE A 666 26.52 -30.46 -6.74
C ILE A 666 27.30 -29.97 -7.95
N HIS A 667 28.63 -29.98 -7.84
CA HIS A 667 29.53 -30.12 -8.97
C HIS A 667 30.20 -31.50 -8.85
N ARG A 668 29.92 -32.44 -9.76
CA ARG A 668 30.47 -33.81 -9.71
C ARG A 668 30.83 -34.31 -11.11
N CYS A 669 31.73 -35.29 -11.18
CA CYS A 669 32.42 -35.74 -12.38
C CYS A 669 31.58 -36.68 -13.26
N GLU A 670 32.05 -36.87 -14.50
CA GLU A 670 31.40 -37.64 -15.56
C GLU A 670 31.47 -39.15 -15.26
N GLU A 671 30.30 -39.77 -15.04
CA GLU A 671 30.11 -41.23 -15.09
C GLU A 671 28.93 -41.52 -16.02
N GLU A 672 29.21 -41.99 -17.24
CA GLU A 672 28.18 -42.36 -18.20
C GLU A 672 27.28 -43.46 -17.64
N ARG A 673 26.00 -43.13 -17.41
CA ARG A 673 24.96 -44.07 -17.00
C ARG A 673 23.84 -44.09 -18.01
N ASP A 674 23.48 -45.30 -18.42
CA ASP A 674 22.53 -45.58 -19.49
C ASP A 674 21.08 -45.32 -19.04
N ALA A 675 20.60 -44.12 -19.32
CA ALA A 675 19.25 -43.67 -18.94
C ALA A 675 18.12 -44.36 -19.74
N ASP A 676 18.41 -44.95 -20.90
CA ASP A 676 17.40 -45.62 -21.74
C ASP A 676 16.92 -46.95 -21.13
N LYS A 677 17.62 -47.45 -20.09
CA LYS A 677 17.21 -48.63 -19.29
C LYS A 677 16.29 -48.31 -18.11
N ALA A 678 15.95 -47.04 -17.87
CA ALA A 678 15.10 -46.65 -16.74
C ALA A 678 13.64 -47.05 -16.95
N GLU A 679 13.01 -47.59 -15.89
CA GLU A 679 11.66 -48.17 -15.93
C GLU A 679 10.56 -47.10 -16.09
N ASP A 680 10.73 -45.91 -15.50
CA ASP A 680 9.76 -44.80 -15.53
C ASP A 680 10.42 -43.43 -15.83
N GLU A 681 9.64 -42.34 -15.82
CA GLU A 681 10.17 -40.97 -16.00
C GLU A 681 11.12 -40.53 -14.86
N TYR A 682 10.85 -40.96 -13.62
CA TYR A 682 11.58 -40.51 -12.43
C TYR A 682 12.98 -41.11 -12.35
N ALA A 683 13.09 -42.43 -12.48
CA ALA A 683 14.35 -43.13 -12.61
C ALA A 683 15.15 -42.61 -13.82
N ARG A 684 14.48 -42.32 -14.94
CA ARG A 684 15.13 -41.78 -16.16
C ARG A 684 15.69 -40.40 -15.92
N TRP A 685 14.94 -39.52 -15.26
CA TRP A 685 15.43 -38.18 -14.93
C TRP A 685 16.59 -38.20 -13.92
N GLN A 686 16.57 -39.09 -12.93
CA GLN A 686 17.67 -39.22 -11.96
C GLN A 686 18.99 -39.69 -12.60
N LEU A 687 18.93 -40.36 -13.75
CA LEU A 687 20.11 -40.72 -14.56
C LEU A 687 20.48 -39.63 -15.60
N ASP A 688 19.49 -38.89 -16.12
CA ASP A 688 19.65 -37.77 -17.05
C ASP A 688 20.25 -36.53 -16.33
N LEU A 689 21.55 -36.56 -16.10
CA LEU A 689 22.34 -35.53 -15.44
C LEU A 689 23.09 -34.69 -16.48
N LEU A 690 22.78 -33.39 -16.57
CA LEU A 690 23.51 -32.45 -17.44
C LEU A 690 24.48 -31.60 -16.62
N PRO A 691 25.72 -31.32 -17.10
CA PRO A 691 26.66 -30.43 -16.40
C PRO A 691 26.14 -29.00 -16.13
N THR A 692 25.13 -28.55 -16.89
CA THR A 692 24.47 -27.26 -16.68
C THR A 692 23.45 -27.25 -15.53
N ASP A 693 23.10 -28.40 -14.97
CA ASP A 693 22.04 -28.49 -13.94
C ASP A 693 22.45 -27.82 -12.62
N SER A 694 23.76 -27.76 -12.31
CA SER A 694 24.30 -27.06 -11.13
C SER A 694 24.10 -25.54 -11.15
N ASP A 695 23.88 -24.96 -12.34
CA ASP A 695 23.72 -23.51 -12.52
C ASP A 695 22.27 -23.04 -12.30
N ILE A 696 21.32 -23.97 -12.19
CA ILE A 696 19.90 -23.67 -12.11
C ILE A 696 19.56 -23.15 -10.71
N ARG A 697 19.13 -21.88 -10.63
CA ARG A 697 18.65 -21.23 -9.40
C ARG A 697 17.14 -21.31 -9.19
N ASP A 698 16.36 -21.33 -10.29
CA ASP A 698 14.91 -21.51 -10.24
C ASP A 698 14.55 -22.80 -10.98
N PRO A 699 14.10 -23.85 -10.27
CA PRO A 699 13.80 -25.14 -10.87
C PRO A 699 12.52 -25.10 -11.74
N ARG A 700 11.67 -24.07 -11.59
CA ARG A 700 10.38 -24.00 -12.30
C ARG A 700 10.57 -23.71 -13.78
N GLU A 701 11.53 -22.85 -14.13
CA GLU A 701 11.93 -22.62 -15.54
C GLU A 701 12.47 -23.91 -16.18
N TYR A 702 13.21 -24.72 -15.41
CA TYR A 702 13.69 -26.03 -15.87
C TYR A 702 12.55 -27.00 -16.10
N TRP A 703 11.66 -27.21 -15.13
CA TRP A 703 10.57 -28.18 -15.25
C TRP A 703 9.52 -27.78 -16.28
N HIS A 704 9.19 -26.49 -16.40
CA HIS A 704 8.38 -25.99 -17.50
C HIS A 704 9.05 -26.27 -18.86
N ALA A 705 10.37 -26.11 -19.00
CA ALA A 705 11.08 -26.44 -20.23
C ALA A 705 11.17 -27.97 -20.50
N GLN A 706 11.30 -28.79 -19.46
CA GLN A 706 11.39 -30.26 -19.57
C GLN A 706 10.02 -30.95 -19.75
N ARG A 707 8.90 -30.21 -19.71
CA ARG A 707 7.53 -30.77 -19.71
C ARG A 707 7.20 -31.72 -20.87
N PHE A 708 7.86 -31.56 -22.02
CA PHE A 708 7.67 -32.44 -23.17
C PHE A 708 8.55 -33.70 -23.14
N LYS A 709 9.62 -33.73 -22.32
CA LYS A 709 10.50 -34.90 -22.11
C LYS A 709 10.05 -35.73 -20.90
N TYR A 710 9.54 -35.06 -19.86
CA TYR A 710 9.11 -35.65 -18.60
C TYR A 710 7.75 -35.05 -18.17
N PRO A 711 6.62 -35.37 -18.85
CA PRO A 711 5.34 -34.73 -18.59
C PRO A 711 4.79 -34.99 -17.18
N ARG A 712 4.90 -36.21 -16.66
CA ARG A 712 4.36 -36.58 -15.35
C ARG A 712 5.26 -36.10 -14.22
N LEU A 713 6.58 -36.18 -14.42
CA LEU A 713 7.53 -35.70 -13.42
C LEU A 713 7.61 -34.17 -13.35
N SER A 714 7.49 -33.47 -14.49
CA SER A 714 7.37 -31.99 -14.50
C SER A 714 6.07 -31.52 -13.84
N ARG A 715 4.95 -32.24 -14.01
CA ARG A 715 3.70 -31.99 -13.28
C ARG A 715 3.93 -32.06 -11.77
N MET A 716 4.50 -33.17 -11.28
CA MET A 716 4.88 -33.36 -9.88
C MET A 716 5.82 -32.25 -9.38
N ALA A 717 6.92 -31.99 -10.08
CA ALA A 717 7.88 -30.98 -9.68
C ALA A 717 7.25 -29.58 -9.56
N MET A 718 6.46 -29.17 -10.56
CA MET A 718 5.81 -27.87 -10.55
C MET A 718 4.76 -27.76 -9.44
N ASP A 719 3.99 -28.83 -9.16
CA ASP A 719 3.05 -28.86 -8.02
C ASP A 719 3.77 -28.72 -6.68
N PHE A 720 4.90 -29.38 -6.48
CA PHE A 720 5.69 -29.23 -5.26
C PHE A 720 6.43 -27.90 -5.15
N MET A 721 6.70 -27.23 -6.27
CA MET A 721 7.40 -25.93 -6.33
C MET A 721 6.49 -24.71 -6.25
N THR A 722 5.16 -24.89 -6.26
CA THR A 722 4.17 -23.84 -5.95
C THR A 722 3.74 -23.82 -4.47
N VAL A 723 4.09 -24.85 -3.69
CA VAL A 723 3.93 -24.84 -2.22
C VAL A 723 4.78 -23.72 -1.61
N GLN A 724 4.26 -23.06 -0.57
CA GLN A 724 4.95 -21.97 0.12
C GLN A 724 5.81 -22.50 1.27
N ALA A 725 6.94 -21.86 1.55
CA ALA A 725 7.72 -22.16 2.75
C ALA A 725 7.02 -21.70 4.05
N MET A 726 6.24 -20.61 3.96
CA MET A 726 5.76 -19.83 5.10
C MET A 726 4.38 -19.23 4.84
N SER A 727 3.52 -19.16 5.86
CA SER A 727 2.17 -18.56 5.83
C SER A 727 2.18 -17.01 5.79
N ALA A 728 3.28 -16.41 5.33
CA ALA A 728 3.59 -14.98 5.41
C ALA A 728 2.56 -14.08 4.71
N GLU A 729 1.85 -14.61 3.70
CA GLU A 729 0.87 -13.81 2.97
C GLU A 729 -0.39 -13.52 3.78
N CYS A 730 -0.74 -14.37 4.75
CA CYS A 730 -1.80 -14.09 5.71
C CYS A 730 -1.40 -12.90 6.61
N GLU A 731 -0.15 -12.85 7.09
CA GLU A 731 0.37 -11.71 7.88
C GLU A 731 0.42 -10.40 7.07
N ARG A 732 0.74 -10.47 5.76
CA ARG A 732 0.67 -9.33 4.83
C ARG A 732 -0.77 -8.85 4.63
N LEU A 733 -1.70 -9.78 4.44
CA LEU A 733 -3.14 -9.52 4.38
C LEU A 733 -3.65 -8.82 5.66
N PHE A 734 -3.27 -9.31 6.85
CA PHE A 734 -3.66 -8.67 8.11
C PHE A 734 -3.01 -7.29 8.31
N SER A 735 -1.78 -7.10 7.80
CA SER A 735 -1.13 -5.79 7.78
C SER A 735 -1.84 -4.80 6.85
N ALA A 736 -2.38 -5.26 5.71
CA ALA A 736 -3.23 -4.45 4.83
C ALA A 736 -4.61 -4.16 5.46
N ALA A 737 -5.29 -5.18 5.98
CA ALA A 737 -6.57 -5.04 6.69
C ALA A 737 -6.45 -4.13 7.94
N GLY A 738 -5.33 -4.18 8.66
CA GLY A 738 -5.03 -3.29 9.78
C GLY A 738 -4.92 -1.81 9.40
N ARG A 739 -4.54 -1.51 8.14
CA ARG A 739 -4.61 -0.15 7.58
C ARG A 739 -6.03 0.26 7.21
N MET A 740 -6.91 -0.69 6.84
CA MET A 740 -8.34 -0.44 6.63
C MET A 740 -9.08 -0.18 7.95
N VAL A 741 -8.86 -1.02 8.97
CA VAL A 741 -9.53 -0.96 10.29
C VAL A 741 -8.84 0.04 11.22
N THR A 742 -8.97 1.33 10.90
CA THR A 742 -8.51 2.44 11.75
C THR A 742 -9.56 2.82 12.81
N PRO A 743 -9.21 3.54 13.89
CA PRO A 743 -10.19 4.00 14.89
C PRO A 743 -11.35 4.81 14.28
N LEU A 744 -11.06 5.62 13.25
CA LEU A 744 -12.04 6.39 12.47
C LEU A 744 -12.91 5.55 11.52
N ARG A 745 -12.60 4.24 11.39
CA ARG A 745 -13.28 3.26 10.52
C ARG A 745 -13.64 1.97 11.29
N SER A 746 -13.82 2.10 12.61
CA SER A 746 -14.08 0.99 13.53
C SER A 746 -15.45 0.33 13.36
N GLN A 747 -16.39 0.97 12.66
CA GLN A 747 -17.73 0.45 12.33
C GLN A 747 -17.79 -0.34 11.01
N LEU A 748 -16.65 -0.74 10.44
CA LEU A 748 -16.63 -1.64 9.28
C LEU A 748 -16.96 -3.08 9.69
N GLU A 749 -18.01 -3.65 9.09
CA GLU A 749 -18.38 -5.06 9.22
C GLU A 749 -17.27 -5.98 8.68
N ALA A 750 -17.10 -7.16 9.28
CA ALA A 750 -16.17 -8.20 8.80
C ALA A 750 -16.34 -8.52 7.30
N SER A 751 -17.56 -8.71 6.82
CA SER A 751 -17.88 -8.94 5.40
C SER A 751 -17.38 -7.82 4.48
N THR A 752 -17.47 -6.57 4.94
CA THR A 752 -16.99 -5.39 4.19
C THR A 752 -15.46 -5.34 4.15
N ILE A 753 -14.80 -5.73 5.25
CA ILE A 753 -13.33 -5.87 5.30
C ILE A 753 -12.88 -6.98 4.35
N ALA A 754 -13.52 -8.16 4.43
CA ALA A 754 -13.20 -9.33 3.62
C ALA A 754 -13.29 -9.05 2.11
N ILE A 755 -14.44 -8.57 1.64
CA ILE A 755 -14.68 -8.25 0.23
C ILE A 755 -13.65 -7.24 -0.30
N CYS A 756 -13.28 -6.23 0.49
CA CYS A 756 -12.27 -5.26 0.06
C CYS A 756 -10.86 -5.85 0.00
N GLN A 757 -10.44 -6.71 0.94
CA GLN A 757 -9.12 -7.34 0.85
C GLN A 757 -9.03 -8.37 -0.28
N VAL A 758 -10.11 -9.10 -0.54
CA VAL A 758 -10.20 -10.06 -1.65
C VAL A 758 -10.17 -9.34 -3.00
N LEU A 759 -11.04 -8.35 -3.21
CA LEU A 759 -11.06 -7.55 -4.45
C LEU A 759 -9.74 -6.81 -4.67
N ARG A 760 -9.10 -6.32 -3.61
CA ARG A 760 -7.74 -5.78 -3.64
C ARG A 760 -6.71 -6.81 -4.11
N SER A 761 -6.80 -8.06 -3.66
CA SER A 761 -5.91 -9.12 -4.14
C SER A 761 -6.09 -9.40 -5.64
N TRP A 762 -7.32 -9.34 -6.13
CA TRP A 762 -7.63 -9.63 -7.54
C TRP A 762 -7.23 -8.48 -8.47
N LEU A 763 -7.38 -7.23 -8.02
CA LEU A 763 -6.80 -6.04 -8.66
C LEU A 763 -5.28 -6.17 -8.77
N GLN A 764 -4.60 -6.51 -7.68
CA GLN A 764 -3.14 -6.66 -7.65
C GLN A 764 -2.62 -7.91 -8.41
N ALA A 765 -3.52 -8.78 -8.87
CA ALA A 765 -3.23 -9.91 -9.74
C ALA A 765 -3.63 -9.68 -11.22
N GLY A 766 -4.13 -8.48 -11.58
CA GLY A 766 -4.57 -8.17 -12.96
C GLY A 766 -5.86 -8.90 -13.40
N ILE A 767 -6.56 -9.58 -12.49
CA ILE A 767 -7.81 -10.29 -12.81
C ILE A 767 -8.95 -9.30 -13.07
N VAL A 768 -8.94 -8.18 -12.33
CA VAL A 768 -9.90 -7.08 -12.42
C VAL A 768 -9.39 -6.03 -13.41
N GLU A 769 -9.19 -6.44 -14.67
CA GLU A 769 -8.91 -5.54 -15.79
C GLU A 769 -9.96 -5.67 -16.88
N GLU A 770 -10.75 -4.61 -17.07
CA GLU A 770 -11.45 -4.33 -18.33
C GLU A 770 -10.63 -3.28 -19.10
N VAL A 771 -9.91 -3.71 -20.13
CA VAL A 771 -9.02 -2.84 -20.93
C VAL A 771 -9.83 -1.76 -21.64
N ASP A 772 -9.63 -0.49 -21.25
CA ASP A 772 -10.32 0.65 -21.84
C ASP A 772 -9.87 0.90 -23.30
N PRO A 773 -10.78 0.85 -24.31
CA PRO A 773 -10.47 1.17 -25.70
C PRO A 773 -9.97 2.61 -25.94
N ILE A 774 -10.12 3.51 -24.98
CA ILE A 774 -9.57 4.88 -25.00
C ILE A 774 -8.07 4.87 -24.66
N LEU A 775 -7.62 3.99 -23.76
CA LEU A 775 -6.21 3.88 -23.36
C LEU A 775 -5.36 3.20 -24.43
N LEU A 776 -5.88 2.12 -25.04
CA LEU A 776 -5.21 1.41 -26.16
C LEU A 776 -4.79 2.36 -27.29
N LYS A 777 -5.65 3.33 -27.63
CA LYS A 777 -5.44 4.28 -28.74
C LYS A 777 -4.27 5.27 -28.56
N LYS A 778 -3.57 5.26 -27.43
CA LYS A 778 -2.32 6.02 -27.22
C LYS A 778 -1.06 5.16 -27.15
N ALA A 779 -1.20 3.84 -26.99
CA ALA A 779 -0.06 2.93 -26.95
C ALA A 779 0.56 2.79 -28.35
N ASP A 780 -0.25 2.47 -29.37
CA ASP A 780 0.25 2.18 -30.73
C ASP A 780 0.96 3.37 -31.41
N GLU A 781 0.67 4.62 -31.03
CA GLU A 781 1.33 5.80 -31.59
C GLU A 781 2.68 6.14 -30.93
N THR A 782 3.11 5.42 -29.87
CA THR A 782 4.34 5.75 -29.11
C THR A 782 5.36 4.61 -28.95
N VAL A 783 5.07 3.39 -29.42
CA VAL A 783 6.03 2.25 -29.35
C VAL A 783 6.99 2.21 -30.56
N THR A 784 7.64 3.33 -30.87
CA THR A 784 8.92 3.34 -31.60
C THR A 784 10.05 3.55 -30.61
N ARG A 785 10.63 2.43 -30.14
CA ARG A 785 11.69 2.42 -29.12
C ARG A 785 12.93 3.22 -29.57
N GLN A 786 13.10 4.43 -29.03
CA GLN A 786 14.41 5.05 -28.85
C GLN A 786 14.80 4.96 -27.37
N PRO A 787 16.06 4.62 -27.03
CA PRO A 787 16.52 4.63 -25.65
C PRO A 787 16.69 6.08 -25.18
N VAL A 788 16.00 6.46 -24.11
CA VAL A 788 16.26 7.70 -23.38
C VAL A 788 17.45 7.47 -22.46
N ASP A 789 18.43 8.38 -22.50
CA ASP A 789 19.64 8.29 -21.68
C ASP A 789 19.39 8.79 -20.25
N GLU A 790 19.19 7.87 -19.31
CA GLU A 790 18.89 8.17 -17.90
C GLU A 790 20.11 8.67 -17.08
N ASN A 791 21.32 8.77 -17.68
CA ASN A 791 22.53 9.11 -16.92
C ASN A 791 22.52 10.53 -16.31
N ALA A 792 21.75 11.46 -16.86
CA ALA A 792 21.77 12.89 -16.51
C ALA A 792 21.30 13.23 -15.07
N ALA A 793 20.71 12.29 -14.33
CA ALA A 793 20.21 12.50 -12.96
C ALA A 793 20.99 11.73 -11.87
N GLY A 794 22.02 10.95 -12.25
CA GLY A 794 22.56 9.88 -11.39
C GLY A 794 23.88 10.16 -10.66
N GLU A 795 24.45 11.37 -10.71
CA GLU A 795 25.83 11.59 -10.23
C GLU A 795 25.96 11.98 -8.75
N TRP A 796 24.99 12.71 -8.17
CA TRP A 796 25.04 13.19 -6.78
C TRP A 796 24.60 12.17 -5.69
N LEU A 797 24.39 10.90 -6.07
CA LEU A 797 23.85 9.86 -5.17
C LEU A 797 24.75 8.63 -4.97
N ARG A 798 25.92 8.56 -5.62
CA ARG A 798 26.77 7.35 -5.62
C ARG A 798 27.65 7.21 -4.36
N ASP A 799 27.99 8.31 -3.69
CA ASP A 799 28.95 8.33 -2.56
C ASP A 799 28.32 8.09 -1.17
N LEU A 800 27.30 7.23 -1.09
CA LEU A 800 26.60 6.90 0.16
C LEU A 800 26.66 5.40 0.46
N PRO A 801 27.35 4.98 1.55
CA PRO A 801 27.48 3.56 1.92
C PRO A 801 26.13 2.83 2.03
N MET A 802 26.04 1.67 1.39
CA MET A 802 24.78 1.01 1.06
C MET A 802 24.09 0.32 2.26
N GLN A 803 24.80 0.08 3.38
CA GLN A 803 24.32 -0.73 4.50
C GLN A 803 23.27 -0.07 5.44
N MET A 804 22.90 1.20 5.22
CA MET A 804 22.04 1.93 6.17
C MET A 804 20.58 2.18 5.72
N ARG A 805 20.16 1.75 4.53
CA ARG A 805 18.88 2.22 3.94
C ARG A 805 17.80 1.17 3.68
N GLU A 806 18.05 -0.11 3.97
CA GLU A 806 17.08 -1.19 3.72
C GLU A 806 16.36 -1.69 4.99
N GLU A 807 16.83 -1.33 6.20
CA GLU A 807 16.05 -1.53 7.45
C GLU A 807 14.90 -0.52 7.61
N GLU A 808 15.00 0.67 7.01
CA GLU A 808 14.11 1.81 7.35
C GLU A 808 12.71 1.73 6.72
N THR A 809 12.53 0.99 5.63
CA THR A 809 11.22 0.87 4.94
C THR A 809 10.39 -0.37 5.34
N GLY A 810 10.85 -1.17 6.31
CA GLY A 810 10.16 -2.39 6.76
C GLY A 810 9.16 -2.19 7.91
N TRP A 811 9.01 -0.96 8.43
CA TRP A 811 8.42 -0.70 9.74
C TRP A 811 7.36 0.41 9.81
N GLU A 812 6.91 0.95 8.66
CA GLU A 812 5.76 1.89 8.54
C GLU A 812 4.53 1.23 7.89
#